data_AF-A0A0W0XQA9-F1
#
_entry.id   AF-A0A0W0XQA9-F1
#
_cell.length_a   1.000
_cell.length_b   1.000
_cell.length_c   1.000
_cell.angle_alpha   90.00
_cell.angle_beta   90.00
_cell.angle_gamma   90.00
#
_symmetry.space_group_name_H-M   'P 1'
#
loop_
_entity.id
_entity.type
_entity.pdbx_description
1 polymer ?
#
loop_
_entity_poly.entity_id
_entity_poly.type
_entity_poly.pdbx_seq_one_letter_code
_entity_poly.pdbx_strand_id
1 'polypeptide(L)'
;MSSGKEEAIGSTPVFNPRSTVQLAQLILACHAQKPLFNGKPEAELAGLIMNNDVTQLAYWLQFNSFLRYQLQKIMESANAQELSDTLIHKIHERLADYFHEQKTKKTIATYEEKDFVSRDYVKLHDLEKLYQNLNATLDSSDILPILNAKNRRQKKMGRSGILIAIRCASYASEATARKFARILSELAPGERKQYVYYHKNGRHTIGFDVERDRSGSYRIFCFESAADPKHFEALDLLYKELNKRGLSFEIKSCQSQLQKDTYNCSIYTLAALSELSKYDHVFDYLPSQYEEVQSLKTTKKVTISTLAGLRTTHFDHMDKISWVPLHAMPIKIIAMAQSYDTMSKTLQKSKDFDVDPEGFLDWHKKKFRFEPSREQETKYVNQRRKNIVKQLNQAMEPILKSAYTQFINQLPLLAFIDQGETPDFKKEISDNPSWSIDEKLAHIEKLFFAITRQHQINPSNPALASVKPHYLMSLLLLRHEYLRLLSLKPREEYEKYFKEGKEGSILRYALEKPCSQLAIATPVSLQRVFKASFPKEFVNEYYMWINTFTDLQITNPLLAVFTGSIVQSQEVVALLDSFEKEYVDGSDASLMMTTGKLFEFLHPIMADCLSYNSATHLLKASAGIEPVDLLESIESHVHRAFIFSEDGQCYFYHKDNTPPLRAIDVNPASLQKVVSLVEQEIKIRGENPKEVVDLNNKPVKTILSHLQPLLNDISLLTGSTPYSDKEIIQKRNLLMLREIYLNYLFRLFNQDKKLALDYWSSWKSELFAPLKLLSRDYPLSQNALDAVTALNNAEKSVSMDNNNTASSLSDRMSNALSGIVEMTYSFFKPSSLRDIVMNYYVKESKEEMECDTYEKYDKLNFKLKLFQSMERDTRWVQYERCHPPVKPLESDWKFNVSIHKDDLSKAFPVVAEIANRHGLGVLKIMTAAHANRVHKYNNKNMIGREIVIYRNPNLDIRAAQWIEIINELESGLKKTGIRTSTDRCPSSNRQLGKYTSYTHEAWTDSQMNIPFAEGIVETALEEDDPFADYEYNPSTEAPASKTITSKKPG
;
A
#
# COMPACT_ATOMS: atom_id res chain seq x y z
N MET A 1 -96.04 -31.12 -17.38
CA MET A 1 -94.70 -30.95 -17.98
C MET A 1 -94.39 -29.46 -17.89
N SER A 2 -93.75 -28.85 -16.89
CA SER A 2 -92.71 -29.22 -15.91
C SER A 2 -91.41 -29.75 -16.52
N SER A 3 -90.51 -28.83 -16.89
CA SER A 3 -89.06 -29.01 -17.04
C SER A 3 -88.45 -27.62 -17.20
N GLY A 4 -87.45 -27.15 -16.46
CA GLY A 4 -86.70 -27.66 -15.32
C GLY A 4 -85.77 -26.50 -14.94
N LYS A 5 -85.71 -26.17 -13.64
CA LYS A 5 -84.70 -25.25 -13.09
C LYS A 5 -83.36 -25.98 -13.14
N GLU A 6 -82.38 -25.42 -13.84
CA GLU A 6 -80.97 -25.71 -13.54
C GLU A 6 -80.48 -24.65 -12.57
N GLU A 7 -80.45 -25.03 -11.29
CA GLU A 7 -79.62 -24.39 -10.28
C GLU A 7 -78.15 -24.65 -10.64
N ALA A 8 -77.46 -23.63 -11.14
CA ALA A 8 -76.01 -23.61 -11.12
C ALA A 8 -75.57 -23.41 -9.67
N ILE A 9 -75.41 -24.52 -8.95
CA ILE A 9 -74.67 -24.59 -7.69
C ILE A 9 -73.25 -24.11 -8.00
N GLY A 10 -72.95 -22.85 -7.66
CA GLY A 10 -71.60 -22.33 -7.66
C GLY A 10 -70.79 -23.14 -6.65
N SER A 11 -69.95 -24.04 -7.13
CA SER A 11 -69.00 -24.74 -6.30
C SER A 11 -68.11 -23.73 -5.60
N THR A 12 -68.16 -23.71 -4.27
CA THR A 12 -67.18 -23.00 -3.44
C THR A 12 -65.79 -23.48 -3.88
N PRO A 13 -64.85 -22.59 -4.22
CA PRO A 13 -63.54 -23.03 -4.67
C PRO A 13 -62.86 -23.74 -3.49
N VAL A 14 -62.56 -25.02 -3.66
CA VAL A 14 -61.75 -25.77 -2.71
C VAL A 14 -60.31 -25.29 -2.87
N PHE A 15 -59.84 -24.46 -1.94
CA PHE A 15 -58.47 -23.99 -1.91
C PHE A 15 -57.61 -25.05 -1.22
N ASN A 16 -56.83 -25.81 -2.00
CA ASN A 16 -55.81 -26.70 -1.45
C ASN A 16 -54.46 -25.97 -1.52
N PRO A 17 -53.95 -25.40 -0.41
CA PRO A 17 -52.95 -24.35 -0.47
C PRO A 17 -51.57 -24.95 -0.60
N ARG A 18 -51.08 -25.02 -1.83
CA ARG A 18 -49.66 -25.31 -2.08
C ARG A 18 -49.00 -24.32 -3.02
N SER A 19 -49.75 -23.52 -3.79
CA SER A 19 -49.15 -22.59 -4.75
C SER A 19 -49.39 -21.10 -4.49
N THR A 20 -48.42 -20.26 -4.86
CA THR A 20 -48.48 -18.80 -4.77
C THR A 20 -49.60 -18.20 -5.63
N VAL A 21 -49.96 -18.85 -6.74
CA VAL A 21 -51.10 -18.45 -7.58
C VAL A 21 -52.42 -18.59 -6.82
N GLN A 22 -52.61 -19.68 -6.07
CA GLN A 22 -53.81 -19.86 -5.25
C GLN A 22 -53.87 -18.82 -4.11
N LEU A 23 -52.71 -18.47 -3.54
CA LEU A 23 -52.64 -17.41 -2.54
C LEU A 23 -53.05 -16.05 -3.14
N ALA A 24 -52.60 -15.75 -4.36
CA ALA A 24 -53.02 -14.55 -5.09
C ALA A 24 -54.54 -14.54 -5.33
N GLN A 25 -55.11 -15.66 -5.80
CA GLN A 25 -56.56 -15.80 -6.00
C GLN A 25 -57.34 -15.61 -4.70
N LEU A 26 -56.84 -16.13 -3.57
CA LEU A 26 -57.46 -15.96 -2.27
C LEU A 26 -57.49 -14.51 -1.82
N ILE A 27 -56.39 -13.76 -2.00
CA ILE A 27 -56.34 -12.33 -1.67
C ILE A 27 -57.41 -11.56 -2.47
N LEU A 28 -57.53 -11.86 -3.77
CA LEU A 28 -58.54 -11.25 -4.64
C LEU A 28 -59.97 -11.63 -4.20
N ALA A 29 -60.20 -12.90 -3.85
CA ALA A 29 -61.50 -13.37 -3.36
C ALA A 29 -61.90 -12.72 -2.02
N CYS A 30 -60.95 -12.58 -1.09
CA CYS A 30 -61.17 -11.86 0.17
C CYS A 30 -61.57 -10.40 -0.08
N HIS A 31 -60.86 -9.72 -1.00
CA HIS A 31 -61.18 -8.34 -1.38
C HIS A 31 -62.54 -8.22 -2.07
N ALA A 32 -62.92 -9.17 -2.93
CA ALA A 32 -64.20 -9.18 -3.61
C ALA A 32 -65.38 -9.37 -2.65
N GLN A 33 -65.24 -10.20 -1.62
CA GLN A 33 -66.27 -10.37 -0.59
C GLN A 33 -66.33 -9.19 0.38
N LYS A 34 -65.16 -8.67 0.81
CA LYS A 34 -65.08 -7.52 1.71
C LYS A 34 -63.95 -6.60 1.24
N PRO A 35 -64.25 -5.44 0.65
CA PRO A 35 -63.21 -4.54 0.13
C PRO A 35 -62.21 -4.13 1.22
N LEU A 36 -60.92 -4.36 0.94
CA LEU A 36 -59.81 -3.97 1.81
C LEU A 36 -59.56 -2.45 1.81
N PHE A 37 -59.88 -1.78 0.70
CA PHE A 37 -59.75 -0.33 0.51
C PHE A 37 -60.71 0.13 -0.59
N ASN A 38 -61.19 1.38 -0.51
CA ASN A 38 -62.29 1.90 -1.34
C ASN A 38 -61.86 2.98 -2.36
N GLY A 39 -60.56 3.15 -2.65
CA GLY A 39 -60.06 4.19 -3.57
C GLY A 39 -58.84 3.75 -4.37
N LYS A 40 -58.50 4.51 -5.44
CA LYS A 40 -57.30 4.27 -6.27
C LYS A 40 -56.03 4.48 -5.44
N PRO A 41 -55.25 3.42 -5.16
CA PRO A 41 -54.13 3.48 -4.24
C PRO A 41 -52.80 3.75 -4.97
N GLU A 42 -51.89 4.46 -4.31
CA GLU A 42 -50.52 4.71 -4.81
C GLU A 42 -49.60 3.47 -4.75
N ALA A 43 -50.02 2.40 -4.07
CA ALA A 43 -49.20 1.22 -3.83
C ALA A 43 -49.39 0.16 -4.93
N GLU A 44 -48.29 -0.37 -5.45
CA GLU A 44 -48.27 -1.41 -6.51
C GLU A 44 -49.20 -2.59 -6.21
N LEU A 45 -49.11 -3.17 -5.00
CA LEU A 45 -49.95 -4.29 -4.55
C LEU A 45 -51.44 -4.00 -4.71
N ALA A 46 -51.85 -2.78 -4.35
CA ALA A 46 -53.25 -2.42 -4.35
C ALA A 46 -53.77 -2.19 -5.79
N GLY A 47 -52.92 -1.70 -6.70
CA GLY A 47 -53.21 -1.70 -8.14
C GLY A 47 -53.35 -3.12 -8.72
N LEU A 48 -52.49 -4.06 -8.32
CA LEU A 48 -52.60 -5.47 -8.73
C LEU A 48 -53.91 -6.11 -8.25
N ILE A 49 -54.32 -5.80 -7.01
CA ILE A 49 -55.59 -6.28 -6.44
C ILE A 49 -56.80 -5.67 -7.18
N MET A 50 -56.83 -4.35 -7.41
CA MET A 50 -57.96 -3.71 -8.11
C MET A 50 -58.11 -4.17 -9.56
N ASN A 51 -57.01 -4.47 -10.23
CA ASN A 51 -57.01 -4.94 -11.61
C ASN A 51 -57.33 -6.44 -11.74
N ASN A 52 -57.54 -7.15 -10.63
CA ASN A 52 -57.70 -8.61 -10.59
C ASN A 52 -56.58 -9.37 -11.34
N ASP A 53 -55.34 -8.85 -11.28
CA ASP A 53 -54.19 -9.41 -12.01
C ASP A 53 -53.52 -10.52 -11.19
N VAL A 54 -54.06 -11.73 -11.29
CA VAL A 54 -53.60 -12.92 -10.55
C VAL A 54 -52.11 -13.20 -10.79
N THR A 55 -51.67 -13.18 -12.05
CA THR A 55 -50.32 -13.57 -12.44
C THR A 55 -49.29 -12.57 -11.91
N GLN A 56 -49.52 -11.27 -12.12
CA GLN A 56 -48.61 -10.25 -11.61
C GLN A 56 -48.63 -10.18 -10.09
N LEU A 57 -49.77 -10.44 -9.44
CA LEU A 57 -49.85 -10.55 -7.98
C LEU A 57 -49.04 -11.75 -7.46
N ALA A 58 -49.07 -12.90 -8.15
CA ALA A 58 -48.27 -14.06 -7.79
C ALA A 58 -46.76 -13.78 -7.90
N TYR A 59 -46.31 -13.16 -9.00
CA TYR A 59 -44.92 -12.69 -9.15
C TYR A 59 -44.52 -11.69 -8.06
N TRP A 60 -45.42 -10.77 -7.75
CA TRP A 60 -45.19 -9.78 -6.70
C TRP A 60 -45.06 -10.42 -5.31
N LEU A 61 -45.87 -11.44 -4.99
CA LEU A 61 -45.80 -12.20 -3.75
C LEU A 61 -44.49 -13.01 -3.64
N GLN A 62 -44.04 -13.62 -4.75
CA GLN A 62 -42.75 -14.31 -4.80
C GLN A 62 -41.60 -13.36 -4.45
N PHE A 63 -41.57 -12.17 -5.05
CA PHE A 63 -40.57 -11.16 -4.72
C PHE A 63 -40.70 -10.64 -3.28
N ASN A 64 -41.92 -10.57 -2.74
CA ASN A 64 -42.21 -10.18 -1.36
C ASN A 64 -42.37 -11.40 -0.43
N SER A 65 -41.45 -12.36 -0.55
CA SER A 65 -41.41 -13.65 0.16
C SER A 65 -41.77 -13.62 1.66
N PHE A 66 -41.39 -12.58 2.42
CA PHE A 66 -41.81 -12.45 3.82
C PHE A 66 -43.34 -12.31 4.00
N LEU A 67 -43.99 -11.46 3.21
CA LEU A 67 -45.45 -11.30 3.29
C LEU A 67 -46.15 -12.58 2.84
N ARG A 68 -45.63 -13.23 1.79
CA ARG A 68 -46.10 -14.53 1.34
C ARG A 68 -46.03 -15.57 2.46
N TYR A 69 -44.88 -15.69 3.12
CA TYR A 69 -44.66 -16.62 4.24
C TYR A 69 -45.66 -16.41 5.38
N GLN A 70 -45.92 -15.15 5.76
CA GLN A 70 -46.91 -14.85 6.81
C GLN A 70 -48.33 -15.22 6.41
N LEU A 71 -48.70 -14.95 5.15
CA LEU A 71 -50.02 -15.31 4.64
C LEU A 71 -50.19 -16.83 4.53
N GLN A 72 -49.14 -17.57 4.12
CA GLN A 72 -49.15 -19.03 4.13
C GLN A 72 -49.35 -19.59 5.54
N LYS A 73 -48.66 -19.07 6.56
CA LYS A 73 -48.87 -19.45 7.96
C LYS A 73 -50.30 -19.20 8.45
N ILE A 74 -50.90 -18.07 8.08
CA ILE A 74 -52.30 -17.78 8.40
C ILE A 74 -53.21 -18.87 7.82
N MET A 75 -52.98 -19.27 6.56
CA MET A 75 -53.75 -20.31 5.91
C MET A 75 -53.59 -21.69 6.55
N GLU A 76 -52.34 -22.11 6.80
CA GLU A 76 -52.04 -23.39 7.47
C GLU A 76 -52.70 -23.47 8.85
N SER A 77 -52.66 -22.37 9.62
CA SER A 77 -53.28 -22.31 10.95
C SER A 77 -54.82 -22.34 10.92
N ALA A 78 -55.43 -21.89 9.82
CA ALA A 78 -56.87 -21.82 9.67
C ALA A 78 -57.49 -23.13 9.13
N ASN A 79 -56.65 -24.09 8.71
CA ASN A 79 -57.06 -25.35 8.07
C ASN A 79 -58.11 -25.14 6.95
N ALA A 80 -58.01 -23.99 6.29
CA ALA A 80 -59.15 -23.40 5.58
C ALA A 80 -59.21 -23.92 4.14
N GLN A 81 -60.13 -24.86 3.91
CA GLN A 81 -60.56 -25.25 2.56
C GLN A 81 -61.61 -24.28 1.99
N GLU A 82 -62.20 -23.41 2.84
CA GLU A 82 -63.27 -22.46 2.50
C GLU A 82 -62.98 -21.03 3.00
N LEU A 83 -63.54 -20.02 2.30
CA LEU A 83 -63.49 -18.60 2.66
C LEU A 83 -64.40 -18.32 3.87
N SER A 84 -63.83 -18.31 5.07
CA SER A 84 -64.52 -17.90 6.30
C SER A 84 -64.25 -16.43 6.66
N ASP A 85 -65.18 -15.80 7.39
CA ASP A 85 -65.02 -14.43 7.90
C ASP A 85 -63.73 -14.26 8.71
N THR A 86 -63.35 -15.28 9.49
CA THR A 86 -62.11 -15.30 10.28
C THR A 86 -60.86 -15.27 9.40
N LEU A 87 -60.85 -16.04 8.30
CA LEU A 87 -59.74 -16.05 7.35
C LEU A 87 -59.62 -14.71 6.63
N ILE A 88 -60.75 -14.17 6.14
CA ILE A 88 -60.82 -12.86 5.48
C ILE A 88 -60.29 -11.77 6.41
N HIS A 89 -60.72 -11.79 7.67
CA HIS A 89 -60.25 -10.84 8.67
C HIS A 89 -58.74 -10.91 8.89
N LYS A 90 -58.16 -12.11 9.10
CA LYS A 90 -56.72 -12.29 9.30
C LYS A 90 -55.89 -11.88 8.08
N ILE A 91 -56.34 -12.20 6.86
CA ILE A 91 -55.66 -11.78 5.63
C ILE A 91 -55.72 -10.25 5.48
N HIS A 92 -56.88 -9.64 5.70
CA HIS A 92 -57.04 -8.19 5.61
C HIS A 92 -56.24 -7.45 6.66
N GLU A 93 -56.21 -7.93 7.90
CA GLU A 93 -55.36 -7.39 8.96
C GLU A 93 -53.89 -7.38 8.52
N ARG A 94 -53.38 -8.52 8.02
CA ARG A 94 -51.99 -8.60 7.58
C ARG A 94 -51.65 -7.71 6.39
N LEU A 95 -52.57 -7.58 5.43
CA LEU A 95 -52.39 -6.68 4.29
C LEU A 95 -52.50 -5.21 4.71
N ALA A 96 -53.38 -4.89 5.65
CA ALA A 96 -53.51 -3.55 6.22
C ALA A 96 -52.23 -3.12 6.97
N ASP A 97 -51.63 -4.03 7.75
CA ASP A 97 -50.33 -3.82 8.38
C ASP A 97 -49.25 -3.47 7.34
N TYR A 98 -49.21 -4.23 6.25
CA TYR A 98 -48.26 -3.98 5.16
C TYR A 98 -48.45 -2.59 4.54
N PHE A 99 -49.70 -2.18 4.27
CA PHE A 99 -49.98 -0.84 3.73
C PHE A 99 -49.63 0.27 4.72
N HIS A 100 -49.92 0.07 6.01
CA HIS A 100 -49.54 0.99 7.07
C HIS A 100 -48.01 1.16 7.13
N GLU A 101 -47.27 0.05 7.08
CA GLU A 101 -45.81 0.06 7.05
C GLU A 101 -45.25 0.82 5.83
N GLN A 102 -45.82 0.62 4.63
CA GLN A 102 -45.39 1.37 3.43
C GLN A 102 -45.66 2.87 3.57
N LYS A 103 -46.78 3.26 4.17
CA LYS A 103 -47.12 4.67 4.42
C LYS A 103 -46.13 5.29 5.42
N THR A 104 -45.86 4.60 6.53
CA THR A 104 -44.87 5.02 7.53
C THR A 104 -43.47 5.11 6.93
N LYS A 105 -43.08 4.19 6.05
CA LYS A 105 -41.78 4.23 5.37
C LYS A 105 -41.61 5.45 4.47
N LYS A 106 -42.69 6.01 3.89
CA LYS A 106 -42.68 7.24 3.08
C LYS A 106 -42.49 8.50 3.93
N THR A 107 -42.93 8.51 5.20
CA THR A 107 -42.79 9.67 6.09
C THR A 107 -41.42 9.77 6.75
N ILE A 108 -40.66 8.66 6.78
CA ILE A 108 -39.33 8.63 7.39
C ILE A 108 -38.26 9.03 6.36
N ALA A 109 -37.55 10.13 6.64
CA ALA A 109 -36.40 10.55 5.86
C ALA A 109 -35.37 9.42 5.70
N THR A 110 -34.89 9.21 4.47
CA THR A 110 -33.90 8.17 4.17
C THR A 110 -32.61 8.38 4.96
N TYR A 111 -32.09 9.61 4.99
CA TYR A 111 -30.92 10.02 5.78
C TYR A 111 -31.27 11.31 6.54
N GLU A 112 -30.69 11.49 7.72
CA GLU A 112 -30.77 12.69 8.57
C GLU A 112 -29.35 13.10 9.00
N GLU A 113 -29.15 14.35 9.40
CA GLU A 113 -27.83 14.87 9.84
C GLU A 113 -27.17 14.02 10.94
N LYS A 114 -27.97 13.53 11.89
CA LYS A 114 -27.48 12.69 13.00
C LYS A 114 -27.02 11.29 12.57
N ASP A 115 -27.30 10.87 11.34
CA ASP A 115 -26.81 9.60 10.82
C ASP A 115 -25.30 9.69 10.51
N PHE A 116 -24.77 10.90 10.31
CA PHE A 116 -23.35 11.17 10.03
C PHE A 116 -22.55 11.32 11.33
N VAL A 117 -21.35 10.71 11.37
CA VAL A 117 -20.48 10.67 12.57
C VAL A 117 -19.88 12.04 12.91
N SER A 118 -19.83 12.95 11.94
CA SER A 118 -19.20 14.26 12.07
C SER A 118 -20.06 15.34 11.42
N ARG A 119 -20.05 16.54 12.01
CA ARG A 119 -20.58 17.78 11.41
C ARG A 119 -19.49 18.65 10.77
N ASP A 120 -18.23 18.24 10.91
CA ASP A 120 -17.10 18.93 10.28
C ASP A 120 -17.23 18.89 8.75
N TYR A 121 -17.15 20.07 8.13
CA TYR A 121 -17.30 20.23 6.69
C TYR A 121 -16.31 19.38 5.89
N VAL A 122 -15.03 19.37 6.30
CA VAL A 122 -13.98 18.66 5.57
C VAL A 122 -14.25 17.15 5.58
N LYS A 123 -14.57 16.59 6.75
CA LYS A 123 -14.93 15.16 6.87
C LYS A 123 -16.19 14.81 6.07
N LEU A 124 -17.19 15.68 6.06
CA LEU A 124 -18.41 15.47 5.27
C LEU A 124 -18.12 15.56 3.77
N HIS A 125 -17.28 16.48 3.32
CA HIS A 125 -16.90 16.63 1.92
C HIS A 125 -16.08 15.44 1.41
N ASP A 126 -15.16 14.93 2.22
CA ASP A 126 -14.39 13.72 1.91
C ASP A 126 -15.30 12.50 1.76
N LEU A 127 -16.29 12.37 2.66
CA LEU A 127 -17.30 11.34 2.61
C LEU A 127 -18.20 11.45 1.36
N GLU A 128 -18.62 12.67 0.99
CA GLU A 128 -19.41 12.91 -0.22
C GLU A 128 -18.65 12.47 -1.47
N LYS A 129 -17.38 12.89 -1.60
CA LYS A 129 -16.51 12.51 -2.71
C LYS A 129 -16.28 11.00 -2.77
N LEU A 130 -16.12 10.35 -1.62
CA LEU A 130 -16.01 8.89 -1.56
C LEU A 130 -17.27 8.22 -2.14
N TYR A 131 -18.46 8.71 -1.79
CA TYR A 131 -19.71 8.17 -2.34
C TYR A 131 -19.94 8.50 -3.81
N GLN A 132 -19.47 9.65 -4.30
CA GLN A 132 -19.44 9.95 -5.74
C GLN A 132 -18.54 8.95 -6.50
N ASN A 133 -17.48 8.47 -5.85
CA ASN A 133 -16.51 7.53 -6.39
C ASN A 133 -16.70 6.08 -5.89
N LEU A 134 -17.93 5.56 -5.85
CA LEU A 134 -18.25 4.21 -5.33
C LEU A 134 -17.69 2.98 -6.10
N ASN A 135 -16.67 3.21 -6.92
CA ASN A 135 -15.69 2.18 -7.31
C ASN A 135 -14.50 2.12 -6.34
N ALA A 136 -14.48 2.95 -5.29
CA ALA A 136 -13.49 2.92 -4.21
C ALA A 136 -13.83 1.86 -3.16
N THR A 137 -12.83 1.43 -2.41
CA THR A 137 -12.98 0.48 -1.29
C THR A 137 -13.58 1.25 -0.11
N LEU A 138 -14.78 0.89 0.33
CA LEU A 138 -15.41 1.48 1.52
C LEU A 138 -14.81 0.85 2.78
N ASP A 139 -14.39 1.67 3.74
CA ASP A 139 -14.04 1.26 5.08
C ASP A 139 -15.30 1.15 5.98
N SER A 140 -15.12 0.72 7.23
CA SER A 140 -16.25 0.58 8.16
C SER A 140 -16.91 1.91 8.54
N SER A 141 -16.11 2.98 8.67
CA SER A 141 -16.59 4.33 8.97
C SER A 141 -17.38 4.93 7.81
N ASP A 142 -17.00 4.58 6.59
CA ASP A 142 -17.67 4.99 5.36
C ASP A 142 -19.07 4.38 5.20
N ILE A 143 -19.35 3.24 5.86
CA ILE A 143 -20.70 2.64 5.83
C ILE A 143 -21.57 3.07 7.02
N LEU A 144 -20.99 3.67 8.07
CA LEU A 144 -21.73 4.05 9.28
C LEU A 144 -22.96 4.93 8.98
N PRO A 145 -22.91 5.92 8.08
CA PRO A 145 -24.10 6.70 7.73
C PRO A 145 -25.25 5.83 7.19
N ILE A 146 -24.92 4.82 6.38
CA ILE A 146 -25.91 3.89 5.82
C ILE A 146 -26.47 2.97 6.91
N LEU A 147 -25.62 2.50 7.84
CA LEU A 147 -26.05 1.66 8.96
C LEU A 147 -26.92 2.43 9.96
N ASN A 148 -26.49 3.62 10.37
CA ASN A 148 -27.22 4.49 11.29
C ASN A 148 -28.60 4.85 10.75
N ALA A 149 -28.66 5.27 9.48
CA ALA A 149 -29.91 5.54 8.79
C ALA A 149 -30.83 4.30 8.75
N LYS A 150 -30.28 3.12 8.46
CA LYS A 150 -31.05 1.86 8.46
C LYS A 150 -31.59 1.51 9.85
N ASN A 151 -30.75 1.56 10.88
CA ASN A 151 -31.12 1.26 12.26
C ASN A 151 -32.20 2.22 12.77
N ARG A 152 -32.05 3.52 12.51
CA ARG A 152 -33.07 4.54 12.82
C ARG A 152 -34.40 4.21 12.16
N ARG A 153 -34.38 3.85 10.88
CA ARG A 153 -35.57 3.50 10.12
C ARG A 153 -36.21 2.20 10.63
N GLN A 154 -35.41 1.16 10.91
CA GLN A 154 -35.88 -0.10 11.50
C GLN A 154 -36.56 0.13 12.84
N LYS A 155 -35.94 0.92 13.73
CA LYS A 155 -36.53 1.31 15.02
C LYS A 155 -37.86 2.05 14.86
N LYS A 156 -37.94 3.02 13.94
CA LYS A 156 -39.20 3.74 13.63
C LYS A 156 -40.28 2.84 13.02
N MET A 157 -39.90 1.73 12.38
CA MET A 157 -40.82 0.72 11.83
C MET A 157 -41.11 -0.42 12.82
N GLY A 158 -40.62 -0.36 14.06
CA GLY A 158 -40.85 -1.40 15.08
C GLY A 158 -40.11 -2.72 14.81
N ARG A 159 -39.02 -2.72 14.04
CA ARG A 159 -38.24 -3.93 13.72
C ARG A 159 -37.08 -4.12 14.70
N SER A 160 -36.78 -5.37 15.06
CA SER A 160 -35.85 -5.76 16.12
C SER A 160 -34.37 -5.84 15.72
N GLY A 161 -34.05 -5.93 14.43
CA GLY A 161 -32.66 -6.05 13.96
C GLY A 161 -31.87 -4.74 14.04
N ILE A 162 -30.77 -4.74 14.80
CA ILE A 162 -29.77 -3.65 14.82
C ILE A 162 -28.55 -4.10 14.00
N LEU A 163 -28.21 -3.33 12.96
CA LEU A 163 -27.02 -3.54 12.14
C LEU A 163 -25.79 -2.89 12.77
N ILE A 164 -24.71 -3.64 12.92
CA ILE A 164 -23.45 -3.17 13.51
C ILE A 164 -22.31 -3.49 12.56
N ALA A 165 -21.48 -2.50 12.24
CA ALA A 165 -20.23 -2.73 11.53
C ALA A 165 -19.17 -3.26 12.52
N ILE A 166 -18.50 -4.35 12.17
CA ILE A 166 -17.32 -4.82 12.87
C ILE A 166 -16.11 -4.62 11.97
N ARG A 167 -15.17 -3.77 12.41
CA ARG A 167 -13.91 -3.50 11.71
C ARG A 167 -12.79 -4.39 12.24
N CYS A 168 -12.04 -4.93 11.29
CA CYS A 168 -11.02 -5.91 11.52
C CYS A 168 -9.74 -5.56 10.74
N ALA A 169 -8.59 -5.58 11.41
CA ALA A 169 -7.31 -5.26 10.79
C ALA A 169 -6.90 -6.29 9.73
N SER A 170 -7.19 -7.58 9.96
CA SER A 170 -6.89 -8.67 9.03
C SER A 170 -8.13 -9.51 8.69
N TYR A 171 -8.15 -10.03 7.46
CA TYR A 171 -9.22 -10.88 6.96
C TYR A 171 -9.09 -12.29 7.53
N ALA A 172 -10.14 -12.77 8.20
CA ALA A 172 -10.21 -14.13 8.79
C ALA A 172 -8.99 -14.49 9.65
N SER A 173 -8.49 -13.55 10.46
CA SER A 173 -7.44 -13.84 11.44
C SER A 173 -8.01 -14.28 12.79
N GLU A 174 -7.22 -14.99 13.58
CA GLU A 174 -7.60 -15.41 14.93
C GLU A 174 -8.00 -14.23 15.83
N ALA A 175 -7.23 -13.14 15.80
CA ALA A 175 -7.55 -11.92 16.54
C ALA A 175 -8.94 -11.40 16.17
N THR A 176 -9.31 -11.54 14.91
CA THR A 176 -10.61 -11.10 14.44
C THR A 176 -11.75 -12.00 14.91
N ALA A 177 -11.58 -13.32 14.81
CA ALA A 177 -12.55 -14.27 15.33
C ALA A 177 -12.75 -14.12 16.84
N ARG A 178 -11.67 -13.89 17.58
CA ARG A 178 -11.66 -13.64 19.03
C ARG A 178 -12.45 -12.39 19.39
N LYS A 179 -12.18 -11.28 18.70
CA LYS A 179 -12.94 -10.03 18.87
C LYS A 179 -14.43 -10.24 18.60
N PHE A 180 -14.77 -10.97 17.55
CA PHE A 180 -16.16 -11.23 17.22
C PHE A 180 -16.83 -12.14 18.26
N ALA A 181 -16.20 -13.23 18.68
CA ALA A 181 -16.69 -14.11 19.73
C ALA A 181 -16.92 -13.37 21.06
N ARG A 182 -16.04 -12.43 21.43
CA ARG A 182 -16.23 -11.55 22.60
C ARG A 182 -17.49 -10.71 22.46
N ILE A 183 -17.66 -10.02 21.33
CA ILE A 183 -18.86 -9.21 21.05
C ILE A 183 -20.14 -10.07 21.11
N LEU A 184 -20.09 -11.31 20.61
CA LEU A 184 -21.25 -12.22 20.70
C LEU A 184 -21.54 -12.61 22.15
N SER A 185 -20.52 -12.87 22.97
CA SER A 185 -20.70 -13.26 24.37
C SER A 185 -21.38 -12.20 25.25
N GLU A 186 -21.32 -10.93 24.82
CA GLU A 186 -21.94 -9.79 25.50
C GLU A 186 -23.44 -9.62 25.17
N LEU A 187 -23.99 -10.41 24.25
CA LEU A 187 -25.42 -10.36 23.93
C LEU A 187 -26.27 -10.82 25.12
N ALA A 188 -27.30 -10.06 25.46
CA ALA A 188 -28.26 -10.43 26.49
C ALA A 188 -29.19 -11.57 26.01
N PRO A 189 -29.74 -12.42 26.90
CA PRO A 189 -30.75 -13.40 26.52
C PRO A 189 -31.97 -12.75 25.86
N GLY A 190 -32.38 -13.27 24.70
CA GLY A 190 -33.42 -12.71 23.83
C GLY A 190 -32.96 -11.56 22.93
N GLU A 191 -31.69 -11.18 22.97
CA GLU A 191 -31.14 -10.11 22.13
C GLU A 191 -30.72 -10.64 20.76
N ARG A 192 -31.10 -9.91 19.70
CA ARG A 192 -30.72 -10.18 18.32
C ARG A 192 -29.97 -8.99 17.72
N LYS A 193 -28.83 -9.26 17.09
CA LYS A 193 -28.04 -8.26 16.36
C LYS A 193 -27.58 -8.82 15.01
N GLN A 194 -27.47 -7.92 14.04
CA GLN A 194 -26.93 -8.23 12.73
C GLN A 194 -25.56 -7.56 12.59
N TYR A 195 -24.53 -8.32 12.25
CA TYR A 195 -23.18 -7.82 12.11
C TYR A 195 -22.74 -7.83 10.66
N VAL A 196 -22.11 -6.74 10.26
CA VAL A 196 -21.52 -6.55 8.95
C VAL A 196 -20.02 -6.52 9.13
N TYR A 197 -19.36 -7.60 8.72
CA TYR A 197 -17.97 -7.85 9.01
C TYR A 197 -17.09 -7.28 7.90
N TYR A 198 -16.36 -6.20 8.20
CA TYR A 198 -15.50 -5.47 7.26
C TYR A 198 -14.02 -5.77 7.48
N HIS A 199 -13.26 -5.77 6.39
CA HIS A 199 -11.84 -6.09 6.40
C HIS A 199 -11.00 -4.94 5.84
N LYS A 200 -9.99 -4.46 6.59
CA LYS A 200 -9.15 -3.31 6.22
C LYS A 200 -8.42 -3.48 4.87
N ASN A 201 -8.11 -4.72 4.49
CA ASN A 201 -7.35 -5.06 3.27
C ASN A 201 -8.21 -5.76 2.19
N GLY A 202 -9.52 -5.87 2.37
CA GLY A 202 -10.39 -6.64 1.48
C GLY A 202 -11.64 -5.87 1.06
N ARG A 203 -11.92 -5.84 -0.23
CA ARG A 203 -13.20 -5.37 -0.80
C ARG A 203 -14.29 -6.44 -0.66
N HIS A 204 -14.42 -7.02 0.52
CA HIS A 204 -15.33 -8.12 0.80
C HIS A 204 -16.02 -7.92 2.15
N THR A 205 -17.22 -8.48 2.32
CA THR A 205 -18.03 -8.32 3.54
C THR A 205 -18.85 -9.56 3.81
N ILE A 206 -18.74 -10.08 5.03
CA ILE A 206 -19.54 -11.22 5.52
C ILE A 206 -20.66 -10.68 6.41
N GLY A 207 -21.86 -11.21 6.25
CA GLY A 207 -23.02 -10.85 7.08
C GLY A 207 -23.29 -11.92 8.13
N PHE A 208 -23.53 -11.50 9.37
CA PHE A 208 -23.99 -12.38 10.44
C PHE A 208 -25.32 -11.90 10.99
N ASP A 209 -26.26 -12.81 11.21
CA ASP A 209 -27.48 -12.59 11.98
C ASP A 209 -27.39 -13.47 13.22
N VAL A 210 -27.35 -12.85 14.39
CA VAL A 210 -27.08 -13.55 15.64
C VAL A 210 -28.15 -13.23 16.67
N GLU A 211 -28.73 -14.28 17.22
CA GLU A 211 -29.65 -14.22 18.36
C GLU A 211 -29.09 -15.06 19.50
N ARG A 212 -29.09 -14.51 20.71
CA ARG A 212 -28.96 -15.33 21.92
C ARG A 212 -30.37 -15.66 22.37
N ASP A 213 -30.78 -16.92 22.24
CA ASP A 213 -32.13 -17.31 22.62
C ASP A 213 -32.37 -17.22 24.13
N ARG A 214 -33.62 -17.40 24.56
CA ARG A 214 -33.98 -17.33 25.99
C ARG A 214 -33.37 -18.45 26.83
N SER A 215 -32.92 -19.54 26.21
CA SER A 215 -32.20 -20.63 26.90
C SER A 215 -30.70 -20.33 27.05
N GLY A 216 -30.22 -19.25 26.44
CA GLY A 216 -28.83 -18.82 26.47
C GLY A 216 -27.97 -19.39 25.35
N SER A 217 -28.56 -20.14 24.39
CA SER A 217 -27.88 -20.68 23.22
C SER A 217 -27.83 -19.66 22.09
N TYR A 218 -26.71 -19.59 21.37
CA TYR A 218 -26.50 -18.66 20.27
C TYR A 218 -26.90 -19.30 18.93
N ARG A 219 -27.85 -18.67 18.23
CA ARG A 219 -28.20 -19.00 16.85
C ARG A 219 -27.45 -18.04 15.94
N ILE A 220 -26.50 -18.56 15.18
CA ILE A 220 -25.62 -17.75 14.31
C ILE A 220 -25.90 -18.14 12.87
N PHE A 221 -26.46 -17.23 12.10
CA PHE A 221 -26.58 -17.37 10.65
C PHE A 221 -25.50 -16.53 9.95
N CYS A 222 -24.68 -17.18 9.15
CA CYS A 222 -23.68 -16.52 8.31
C CYS A 222 -24.14 -16.46 6.85
N PHE A 223 -23.97 -15.30 6.21
CA PHE A 223 -24.24 -15.09 4.80
C PHE A 223 -23.01 -14.54 4.09
N GLU A 224 -22.57 -15.23 3.05
CA GLU A 224 -21.43 -14.81 2.23
C GLU A 224 -21.82 -14.76 0.74
N SER A 225 -21.46 -13.64 0.09
CA SER A 225 -21.98 -13.29 -1.22
C SER A 225 -21.15 -13.79 -2.41
N ALA A 226 -19.85 -13.99 -2.24
CA ALA A 226 -18.87 -14.13 -3.33
C ALA A 226 -18.25 -15.53 -3.47
N ALA A 227 -18.48 -16.40 -2.50
CA ALA A 227 -17.69 -17.59 -2.21
C ALA A 227 -16.21 -17.33 -1.96
N ASP A 228 -15.87 -16.30 -1.18
CA ASP A 228 -14.50 -16.10 -0.74
C ASP A 228 -14.01 -17.33 0.07
N PRO A 229 -12.92 -18.00 -0.34
CA PRO A 229 -12.31 -19.10 0.41
C PRO A 229 -12.02 -18.81 1.89
N LYS A 230 -11.74 -17.55 2.22
CA LYS A 230 -11.45 -17.15 3.60
C LYS A 230 -12.69 -17.16 4.50
N HIS A 231 -13.90 -17.32 3.93
CA HIS A 231 -15.13 -17.56 4.68
C HIS A 231 -15.05 -18.84 5.51
N PHE A 232 -14.47 -19.93 4.97
CA PHE A 232 -14.29 -21.19 5.69
C PHE A 232 -13.41 -20.99 6.92
N GLU A 233 -12.31 -20.27 6.75
CA GLU A 233 -11.40 -19.93 7.84
C GLU A 233 -12.08 -19.07 8.91
N ALA A 234 -12.82 -18.04 8.50
CA ALA A 234 -13.53 -17.18 9.44
C ALA A 234 -14.53 -17.98 10.31
N LEU A 235 -15.23 -18.95 9.73
CA LEU A 235 -16.16 -19.79 10.47
C LEU A 235 -15.46 -20.84 11.35
N ASP A 236 -14.37 -21.46 10.87
CA ASP A 236 -13.58 -22.41 11.69
C ASP A 236 -13.01 -21.73 12.92
N LEU A 237 -12.43 -20.54 12.75
CA LEU A 237 -11.87 -19.76 13.84
C LEU A 237 -12.95 -19.25 14.80
N LEU A 238 -14.10 -18.79 14.27
CA LEU A 238 -15.22 -18.39 15.13
C LEU A 238 -15.73 -19.58 15.94
N TYR A 239 -15.86 -20.76 15.33
CA TYR A 239 -16.25 -21.98 16.03
C TYR A 239 -15.26 -22.31 17.17
N LYS A 240 -13.95 -22.29 16.88
CA LYS A 240 -12.88 -22.52 17.87
C LYS A 240 -12.98 -21.55 19.05
N GLU A 241 -13.15 -20.26 18.77
CA GLU A 241 -13.20 -19.22 19.81
C GLU A 241 -14.49 -19.29 20.66
N LEU A 242 -15.65 -19.56 20.05
CA LEU A 242 -16.90 -19.76 20.80
C LEU A 242 -16.84 -21.01 21.69
N ASN A 243 -16.24 -22.10 21.19
CA ASN A 243 -16.06 -23.33 21.96
C ASN A 243 -15.04 -23.14 23.10
N LYS A 244 -13.93 -22.43 22.86
CA LYS A 244 -12.95 -22.05 23.89
C LYS A 244 -13.61 -21.25 25.03
N ARG A 245 -14.62 -20.43 24.72
CA ARG A 245 -15.41 -19.65 25.68
C ARG A 245 -16.54 -20.44 26.37
N GLY A 246 -16.71 -21.73 26.05
CA GLY A 246 -17.73 -22.58 26.66
C GLY A 246 -19.18 -22.18 26.32
N LEU A 247 -19.39 -21.49 25.20
CA LEU A 247 -20.73 -21.04 24.79
C LEU A 247 -21.48 -22.19 24.09
N SER A 248 -22.80 -22.28 24.30
CA SER A 248 -23.68 -23.17 23.54
C SER A 248 -24.14 -22.44 22.27
N PHE A 249 -23.89 -23.00 21.09
CA PHE A 249 -24.20 -22.33 19.83
C PHE A 249 -24.49 -23.29 18.68
N GLU A 250 -25.22 -22.78 17.68
CA GLU A 250 -25.47 -23.42 16.39
C GLU A 250 -25.10 -22.44 15.26
N ILE A 251 -24.24 -22.88 14.32
CA ILE A 251 -23.87 -22.09 13.15
C ILE A 251 -24.50 -22.68 11.90
N LYS A 252 -25.32 -21.88 11.22
CA LYS A 252 -25.79 -22.14 9.85
C LYS A 252 -25.15 -21.15 8.90
N SER A 253 -24.67 -21.60 7.76
CA SER A 253 -24.01 -20.73 6.78
C SER A 253 -24.54 -20.93 5.38
N CYS A 254 -24.80 -19.84 4.67
CA CYS A 254 -25.12 -19.85 3.25
C CYS A 254 -24.02 -19.16 2.45
N GLN A 255 -23.39 -19.90 1.55
CA GLN A 255 -22.49 -19.35 0.53
C GLN A 255 -23.25 -19.22 -0.78
N SER A 256 -23.55 -17.99 -1.20
CA SER A 256 -24.46 -17.76 -2.32
C SER A 256 -23.81 -17.83 -3.69
N GLN A 257 -22.54 -17.44 -3.84
CA GLN A 257 -21.88 -17.25 -5.15
C GLN A 257 -22.59 -16.25 -6.10
N LEU A 258 -23.59 -15.52 -5.60
CA LEU A 258 -24.42 -14.63 -6.42
C LEU A 258 -23.77 -13.29 -6.70
N GLN A 259 -22.73 -12.92 -5.97
CA GLN A 259 -22.03 -11.65 -6.12
C GLN A 259 -20.51 -11.81 -6.03
N LYS A 260 -19.85 -11.96 -7.17
CA LYS A 260 -18.38 -12.03 -7.26
C LYS A 260 -17.71 -10.66 -7.41
N ASP A 261 -18.49 -9.62 -7.64
CA ASP A 261 -17.96 -8.26 -7.75
C ASP A 261 -17.72 -7.66 -6.37
N THR A 262 -16.44 -7.46 -6.11
CA THR A 262 -15.90 -6.88 -4.88
C THR A 262 -16.49 -5.51 -4.52
N TYR A 263 -16.97 -4.72 -5.50
CA TYR A 263 -17.59 -3.41 -5.22
C TYR A 263 -19.03 -3.52 -4.71
N ASN A 264 -19.70 -4.64 -4.98
CA ASN A 264 -21.12 -4.81 -4.68
C ASN A 264 -21.39 -5.83 -3.56
N CYS A 265 -20.37 -6.54 -3.08
CA CYS A 265 -20.49 -7.52 -2.01
C CYS A 265 -21.11 -6.92 -0.74
N SER A 266 -20.66 -5.75 -0.29
CA SER A 266 -21.14 -5.09 0.93
C SER A 266 -22.60 -4.66 0.81
N ILE A 267 -22.99 -4.07 -0.33
CA ILE A 267 -24.37 -3.66 -0.61
C ILE A 267 -25.28 -4.88 -0.69
N TYR A 268 -24.81 -5.96 -1.31
CA TYR A 268 -25.53 -7.22 -1.40
C TYR A 268 -25.74 -7.82 -0.01
N THR A 269 -24.68 -7.96 0.79
CA THR A 269 -24.72 -8.48 2.16
C THR A 269 -25.66 -7.65 3.04
N LEU A 270 -25.58 -6.31 2.98
CA LEU A 270 -26.50 -5.42 3.69
C LEU A 270 -27.96 -5.61 3.25
N ALA A 271 -28.20 -5.83 1.96
CA ALA A 271 -29.53 -6.07 1.43
C ALA A 271 -30.10 -7.43 1.87
N ALA A 272 -29.26 -8.47 1.91
CA ALA A 272 -29.60 -9.79 2.42
C ALA A 272 -29.96 -9.72 3.92
N LEU A 273 -29.09 -9.16 4.77
CA LEU A 273 -29.37 -8.97 6.21
C LEU A 273 -30.65 -8.15 6.43
N SER A 274 -30.87 -7.10 5.63
CA SER A 274 -32.12 -6.31 5.70
C SER A 274 -33.36 -7.14 5.38
N GLU A 275 -33.27 -8.14 4.49
CA GLU A 275 -34.37 -9.06 4.21
C GLU A 275 -34.56 -10.05 5.36
N LEU A 276 -33.47 -10.61 5.89
CA LEU A 276 -33.49 -11.52 7.04
C LEU A 276 -34.05 -10.85 8.31
N SER A 277 -33.86 -9.54 8.48
CA SER A 277 -34.36 -8.77 9.63
C SER A 277 -35.89 -8.68 9.72
N LYS A 278 -36.61 -9.15 8.68
CA LYS A 278 -38.08 -9.16 8.69
C LYS A 278 -38.66 -10.39 9.41
N TYR A 279 -37.94 -11.50 9.41
CA TYR A 279 -38.32 -12.75 10.09
C TYR A 279 -37.96 -12.66 11.57
N ASP A 280 -38.61 -13.42 12.45
CA ASP A 280 -38.29 -13.47 13.89
C ASP A 280 -36.82 -13.88 14.09
N HIS A 281 -36.42 -15.00 13.46
CA HIS A 281 -35.05 -15.31 13.08
C HIS A 281 -35.03 -16.03 11.71
N VAL A 282 -33.92 -15.98 10.98
CA VAL A 282 -33.80 -16.71 9.69
C VAL A 282 -33.96 -18.22 9.86
N PHE A 283 -33.64 -18.75 11.04
CA PHE A 283 -33.82 -20.16 11.37
C PHE A 283 -35.30 -20.58 11.33
N ASP A 284 -36.24 -19.67 11.59
CA ASP A 284 -37.67 -19.96 11.57
C ASP A 284 -38.25 -19.99 10.14
N TYR A 285 -37.53 -19.39 9.19
CA TYR A 285 -37.87 -19.48 7.76
C TYR A 285 -37.31 -20.76 7.14
N LEU A 286 -36.10 -21.18 7.54
CA LEU A 286 -35.48 -22.39 7.02
C LEU A 286 -36.27 -23.63 7.44
N PRO A 287 -36.47 -24.61 6.54
CA PRO A 287 -37.14 -25.84 6.89
C PRO A 287 -36.34 -26.60 7.96
N SER A 288 -37.03 -27.35 8.82
CA SER A 288 -36.41 -28.16 9.88
C SER A 288 -35.40 -29.18 9.34
N GLN A 289 -35.58 -29.61 8.09
CA GLN A 289 -34.63 -30.43 7.33
C GLN A 289 -34.45 -29.86 5.92
N TYR A 290 -33.20 -29.67 5.50
CA TYR A 290 -32.82 -29.33 4.13
C TYR A 290 -31.61 -30.15 3.69
N GLU A 291 -31.44 -30.33 2.39
CA GLU A 291 -30.27 -30.97 1.83
C GLU A 291 -29.07 -30.02 1.95
N GLU A 292 -28.13 -30.36 2.84
CA GLU A 292 -26.91 -29.57 3.02
C GLU A 292 -25.99 -29.68 1.80
N VAL A 293 -25.20 -28.62 1.56
CA VAL A 293 -24.20 -28.62 0.49
C VAL A 293 -22.99 -29.47 0.92
N GLN A 294 -23.01 -30.76 0.60
CA GLN A 294 -22.01 -31.73 1.06
C GLN A 294 -20.57 -31.39 0.67
N SER A 295 -20.36 -30.76 -0.50
CA SER A 295 -19.03 -30.32 -0.94
C SER A 295 -18.40 -29.29 0.01
N LEU A 296 -19.21 -28.40 0.60
CA LEU A 296 -18.74 -27.42 1.58
C LEU A 296 -18.45 -28.09 2.92
N LYS A 297 -19.34 -28.98 3.38
CA LYS A 297 -19.20 -29.72 4.64
C LYS A 297 -17.93 -30.58 4.69
N THR A 298 -17.55 -31.17 3.56
CA THR A 298 -16.38 -32.04 3.41
C THR A 298 -15.08 -31.29 3.13
N THR A 299 -15.13 -29.97 2.97
CA THR A 299 -13.94 -29.16 2.71
C THR A 299 -13.03 -29.13 3.94
N LYS A 300 -11.85 -29.73 3.85
CA LYS A 300 -10.85 -29.77 4.95
C LYS A 300 -9.63 -28.88 4.72
N LYS A 301 -9.41 -28.39 3.50
CA LYS A 301 -8.31 -27.48 3.17
C LYS A 301 -8.63 -26.58 1.99
N VAL A 302 -8.17 -25.33 2.01
CA VAL A 302 -8.24 -24.41 0.87
C VAL A 302 -6.99 -23.54 0.76
N THR A 303 -6.60 -23.21 -0.46
CA THR A 303 -5.51 -22.27 -0.75
C THR A 303 -6.02 -20.83 -0.80
N ILE A 304 -5.38 -19.96 -0.03
CA ILE A 304 -5.74 -18.55 0.16
C ILE A 304 -4.60 -17.67 -0.37
N SER A 305 -4.96 -16.69 -1.20
CA SER A 305 -4.01 -15.67 -1.67
C SER A 305 -3.82 -14.56 -0.62
N THR A 306 -2.55 -14.25 -0.35
CA THR A 306 -2.08 -13.20 0.56
C THR A 306 -1.06 -12.31 -0.16
N LEU A 307 -0.73 -11.15 0.42
CA LEU A 307 0.31 -10.26 -0.12
C LEU A 307 1.69 -10.95 -0.18
N ALA A 308 1.93 -11.95 0.66
CA ALA A 308 3.16 -12.74 0.71
C ALA A 308 3.13 -14.01 -0.18
N GLY A 309 2.05 -14.23 -0.94
CA GLY A 309 1.86 -15.41 -1.79
C GLY A 309 0.67 -16.27 -1.40
N LEU A 310 0.65 -17.53 -1.85
CA LEU A 310 -0.42 -18.50 -1.59
C LEU A 310 -0.14 -19.28 -0.31
N ARG A 311 -1.09 -19.35 0.63
CA ARG A 311 -1.03 -20.24 1.80
C ARG A 311 -2.13 -21.29 1.76
N THR A 312 -1.82 -22.51 2.17
CA THR A 312 -2.82 -23.57 2.36
C THR A 312 -3.28 -23.59 3.81
N THR A 313 -4.59 -23.51 4.02
CA THR A 313 -5.19 -23.51 5.37
C THR A 313 -6.02 -24.76 5.56
N HIS A 314 -5.96 -25.36 6.75
CA HIS A 314 -6.70 -26.56 7.12
C HIS A 314 -7.83 -26.21 8.09
N PHE A 315 -8.94 -26.94 8.00
CA PHE A 315 -10.15 -26.65 8.78
C PHE A 315 -10.63 -27.91 9.51
N ASP A 316 -10.95 -27.75 10.79
CA ASP A 316 -11.30 -28.86 11.66
C ASP A 316 -12.81 -29.01 11.82
N HIS A 317 -13.57 -27.89 11.77
CA HIS A 317 -14.97 -27.84 12.21
C HIS A 317 -15.99 -27.66 11.09
N MET A 318 -15.61 -27.77 9.81
CA MET A 318 -16.55 -27.58 8.69
C MET A 318 -17.73 -28.57 8.70
N ASP A 319 -17.56 -29.75 9.29
CA ASP A 319 -18.62 -30.75 9.48
C ASP A 319 -19.61 -30.40 10.60
N LYS A 320 -19.25 -29.46 11.48
CA LYS A 320 -20.08 -28.95 12.58
C LYS A 320 -20.93 -27.73 12.17
N ILE A 321 -20.69 -27.20 10.97
CA ILE A 321 -21.45 -26.08 10.41
C ILE A 321 -22.52 -26.65 9.48
N SER A 322 -23.75 -26.21 9.65
CA SER A 322 -24.84 -26.58 8.75
C SER A 322 -24.87 -25.67 7.52
N TRP A 323 -24.61 -26.24 6.35
CA TRP A 323 -24.46 -25.51 5.09
C TRP A 323 -25.78 -25.40 4.34
N VAL A 324 -26.41 -24.22 4.38
CA VAL A 324 -27.71 -23.95 3.77
C VAL A 324 -27.55 -23.67 2.28
N PRO A 325 -28.22 -24.43 1.40
CA PRO A 325 -28.16 -24.18 -0.03
C PRO A 325 -28.84 -22.86 -0.39
N LEU A 326 -28.32 -22.17 -1.39
CA LEU A 326 -28.87 -20.88 -1.84
C LEU A 326 -30.36 -20.96 -2.22
N HIS A 327 -30.81 -22.07 -2.83
CA HIS A 327 -32.19 -22.21 -3.27
C HIS A 327 -33.20 -22.37 -2.12
N ALA A 328 -32.72 -22.52 -0.87
CA ALA A 328 -33.52 -22.48 0.35
C ALA A 328 -33.57 -21.07 0.99
N MET A 329 -32.88 -20.08 0.42
CA MET A 329 -32.97 -18.68 0.86
C MET A 329 -34.23 -18.01 0.32
N PRO A 330 -34.72 -16.93 0.96
CA PRO A 330 -35.83 -16.14 0.44
C PRO A 330 -35.61 -15.74 -1.03
N ILE A 331 -36.66 -15.89 -1.84
CA ILE A 331 -36.62 -15.61 -3.30
C ILE A 331 -36.07 -14.23 -3.61
N LYS A 332 -36.32 -13.25 -2.74
CA LYS A 332 -35.77 -11.91 -2.91
C LYS A 332 -34.24 -11.86 -2.84
N ILE A 333 -33.58 -12.70 -2.04
CA ILE A 333 -32.11 -12.83 -2.02
C ILE A 333 -31.64 -13.40 -3.36
N ILE A 334 -32.29 -14.45 -3.84
CA ILE A 334 -31.99 -15.08 -5.14
C ILE A 334 -32.18 -14.06 -6.29
N ALA A 335 -33.25 -13.27 -6.26
CA ALA A 335 -33.56 -12.26 -7.27
C ALA A 335 -32.56 -11.08 -7.32
N MET A 336 -31.67 -10.95 -6.34
CA MET A 336 -30.59 -9.96 -6.38
C MET A 336 -29.36 -10.44 -7.16
N ALA A 337 -29.38 -11.65 -7.74
CA ALA A 337 -28.26 -12.25 -8.47
C ALA A 337 -27.64 -11.34 -9.53
N GLN A 338 -26.35 -11.55 -9.79
CA GLN A 338 -25.60 -10.80 -10.80
C GLN A 338 -25.89 -11.21 -12.26
N SER A 339 -26.67 -12.28 -12.47
CA SER A 339 -27.02 -12.81 -13.80
C SER A 339 -28.42 -13.42 -13.73
N TYR A 340 -29.26 -13.12 -14.73
CA TYR A 340 -30.58 -13.72 -14.88
C TYR A 340 -30.52 -15.22 -15.14
N ASP A 341 -29.47 -15.72 -15.81
CA ASP A 341 -29.26 -17.17 -15.97
C ASP A 341 -28.99 -17.85 -14.63
N THR A 342 -28.17 -17.23 -13.79
CA THR A 342 -27.88 -17.75 -12.43
C THR A 342 -29.14 -17.70 -11.57
N MET A 343 -29.90 -16.60 -11.67
CA MET A 343 -31.19 -16.44 -11.01
C MET A 343 -32.16 -17.56 -11.44
N SER A 344 -32.39 -17.73 -12.74
CA SER A 344 -33.30 -18.73 -13.30
C SER A 344 -32.93 -20.15 -12.84
N LYS A 345 -31.66 -20.54 -12.99
CA LYS A 345 -31.17 -21.86 -12.53
C LYS A 345 -31.35 -22.09 -11.04
N THR A 346 -31.27 -21.04 -10.23
CA THR A 346 -31.45 -21.13 -8.77
C THR A 346 -32.93 -21.19 -8.41
N LEU A 347 -33.78 -20.40 -9.08
CA LEU A 347 -35.24 -20.41 -8.88
C LEU A 347 -35.84 -21.76 -9.26
N GLN A 348 -35.42 -22.37 -10.37
CA GLN A 348 -35.86 -23.71 -10.79
C GLN A 348 -35.58 -24.81 -9.77
N LYS A 349 -34.56 -24.62 -8.92
CA LYS A 349 -34.21 -25.56 -7.84
C LYS A 349 -34.89 -25.22 -6.51
N SER A 350 -35.49 -24.03 -6.39
CA SER A 350 -36.11 -23.57 -5.16
C SER A 350 -37.48 -24.21 -5.00
N LYS A 351 -37.66 -25.00 -3.93
CA LYS A 351 -38.98 -25.57 -3.59
C LYS A 351 -40.00 -24.50 -3.23
N ASP A 352 -39.52 -23.33 -2.82
CA ASP A 352 -40.32 -22.16 -2.51
C ASP A 352 -40.71 -21.36 -3.76
N PHE A 353 -40.26 -21.73 -4.96
CA PHE A 353 -40.59 -21.05 -6.21
C PHE A 353 -41.51 -21.93 -7.06
N ASP A 354 -42.73 -21.45 -7.33
CA ASP A 354 -43.83 -22.25 -7.89
C ASP A 354 -44.62 -21.53 -8.99
N VAL A 355 -44.01 -20.50 -9.58
CA VAL A 355 -44.55 -19.73 -10.71
C VAL A 355 -43.64 -19.91 -11.92
N ASP A 356 -44.08 -19.45 -13.09
CA ASP A 356 -43.25 -19.50 -14.30
C ASP A 356 -41.96 -18.66 -14.13
N PRO A 357 -40.75 -19.28 -14.22
CA PRO A 357 -39.49 -18.56 -14.09
C PRO A 357 -39.31 -17.48 -15.16
N GLU A 358 -39.66 -17.74 -16.42
CA GLU A 358 -39.43 -16.80 -17.52
C GLU A 358 -40.29 -15.55 -17.37
N GLY A 359 -41.59 -15.72 -17.12
CA GLY A 359 -42.50 -14.61 -16.84
C GLY A 359 -42.13 -13.83 -15.58
N PHE A 360 -41.62 -14.48 -14.53
CA PHE A 360 -41.10 -13.78 -13.35
C PHE A 360 -39.86 -12.94 -13.66
N LEU A 361 -38.95 -13.47 -14.48
CA LEU A 361 -37.76 -12.76 -14.94
C LEU A 361 -38.13 -11.52 -15.76
N ASP A 362 -39.09 -11.64 -16.68
CA ASP A 362 -39.56 -10.51 -17.50
C ASP A 362 -40.28 -9.45 -16.68
N TRP A 363 -41.11 -9.88 -15.71
CA TRP A 363 -41.69 -8.95 -14.73
C TRP A 363 -40.60 -8.21 -13.94
N HIS A 364 -39.60 -8.94 -13.44
CA HIS A 364 -38.48 -8.36 -12.70
C HIS A 364 -37.71 -7.36 -13.57
N LYS A 365 -37.48 -7.68 -14.85
CA LYS A 365 -36.81 -6.79 -15.80
C LYS A 365 -37.62 -5.50 -16.02
N LYS A 366 -38.92 -5.62 -16.29
CA LYS A 366 -39.82 -4.48 -16.51
C LYS A 366 -39.90 -3.57 -15.28
N LYS A 367 -40.00 -4.15 -14.09
CA LYS A 367 -40.14 -3.43 -12.82
C LYS A 367 -38.98 -2.47 -12.54
N PHE A 368 -37.76 -2.86 -12.87
CA PHE A 368 -36.56 -2.08 -12.60
C PHE A 368 -36.00 -1.36 -13.84
N ARG A 369 -36.79 -1.29 -14.93
CA ARG A 369 -36.55 -0.47 -16.15
C ARG A 369 -35.17 -0.69 -16.78
N PHE A 370 -34.83 -1.94 -17.10
CA PHE A 370 -33.55 -2.25 -17.76
C PHE A 370 -33.59 -2.02 -19.28
N GLU A 371 -32.45 -1.67 -19.86
CA GLU A 371 -32.24 -1.60 -21.31
C GLU A 371 -32.06 -3.02 -21.88
N PRO A 372 -32.88 -3.45 -22.86
CA PRO A 372 -32.73 -4.76 -23.50
C PRO A 372 -31.38 -4.97 -24.19
N SER A 373 -30.71 -3.89 -24.62
CA SER A 373 -29.43 -3.92 -25.35
C SER A 373 -28.22 -4.37 -24.50
N ARG A 374 -28.36 -4.49 -23.17
CA ARG A 374 -27.30 -4.90 -22.24
C ARG A 374 -27.75 -6.02 -21.29
N GLU A 375 -28.55 -6.93 -21.81
CA GLU A 375 -29.20 -8.01 -21.05
C GLU A 375 -28.22 -8.95 -20.31
N GLN A 376 -26.99 -9.10 -20.84
CA GLN A 376 -25.93 -9.95 -20.29
C GLN A 376 -25.06 -9.27 -19.20
N GLU A 377 -25.14 -7.95 -19.04
CA GLU A 377 -24.19 -7.18 -18.20
C GLU A 377 -24.78 -6.64 -16.88
N THR A 378 -26.08 -6.75 -16.60
CA THR A 378 -26.72 -5.91 -15.57
C THR A 378 -27.12 -6.63 -14.27
N LYS A 379 -26.63 -6.11 -13.14
CA LYS A 379 -26.88 -6.58 -11.77
C LYS A 379 -27.91 -5.66 -11.08
N TYR A 380 -29.04 -6.19 -10.59
CA TYR A 380 -30.05 -5.44 -9.79
C TYR A 380 -29.41 -4.58 -8.67
N VAL A 381 -28.37 -5.13 -8.04
CA VAL A 381 -27.58 -4.47 -7.00
C VAL A 381 -26.92 -3.17 -7.47
N ASN A 382 -26.59 -3.02 -8.76
CA ASN A 382 -26.04 -1.79 -9.33
C ASN A 382 -27.08 -0.66 -9.30
N GLN A 383 -28.34 -0.96 -9.65
CA GLN A 383 -29.41 0.03 -9.59
C GLN A 383 -29.71 0.40 -8.13
N ARG A 384 -29.65 -0.57 -7.23
CA ARG A 384 -29.80 -0.33 -5.80
C ARG A 384 -28.66 0.55 -5.25
N ARG A 385 -27.42 0.29 -5.66
CA ARG A 385 -26.26 1.15 -5.38
C ARG A 385 -26.51 2.57 -5.88
N LYS A 386 -26.81 2.75 -7.17
CA LYS A 386 -27.12 4.08 -7.74
C LYS A 386 -28.19 4.83 -6.96
N ASN A 387 -29.25 4.14 -6.54
CA ASN A 387 -30.33 4.73 -5.73
C ASN A 387 -29.86 5.14 -4.33
N ILE A 388 -29.05 4.31 -3.65
CA ILE A 388 -28.45 4.62 -2.35
C ILE A 388 -27.61 5.90 -2.46
N VAL A 389 -26.74 5.98 -3.47
CA VAL A 389 -25.87 7.15 -3.73
C VAL A 389 -26.68 8.39 -4.01
N LYS A 390 -27.66 8.29 -4.92
CA LYS A 390 -28.51 9.42 -5.28
C LYS A 390 -29.22 9.98 -4.05
N GLN A 391 -29.81 9.11 -3.22
CA GLN A 391 -30.51 9.54 -2.01
C GLN A 391 -29.57 10.11 -0.96
N LEU A 392 -28.34 9.59 -0.88
CA LEU A 392 -27.33 10.05 0.06
C LEU A 392 -26.81 11.43 -0.35
N ASN A 393 -26.45 11.64 -1.63
CA ASN A 393 -26.02 12.94 -2.14
C ASN A 393 -27.12 14.00 -1.97
N GLN A 394 -28.37 13.67 -2.29
CA GLN A 394 -29.52 14.56 -2.09
C GLN A 394 -29.71 14.97 -0.63
N ALA A 395 -29.42 14.08 0.32
CA ALA A 395 -29.51 14.38 1.75
C ALA A 395 -28.27 15.12 2.27
N MET A 396 -27.09 14.85 1.71
CA MET A 396 -25.84 15.49 2.11
C MET A 396 -25.75 16.94 1.66
N GLU A 397 -26.27 17.30 0.48
CA GLU A 397 -26.18 18.66 -0.06
C GLU A 397 -26.61 19.77 0.93
N PRO A 398 -27.79 19.73 1.58
CA PRO A 398 -28.16 20.74 2.57
C PRO A 398 -27.31 20.68 3.86
N ILE A 399 -26.86 19.48 4.25
CA ILE A 399 -26.00 19.27 5.45
C ILE A 399 -24.62 19.90 5.21
N LEU A 400 -24.01 19.62 4.05
CA LEU A 400 -22.74 20.18 3.61
C LEU A 400 -22.81 21.70 3.51
N LYS A 401 -23.89 22.25 2.93
CA LYS A 401 -24.08 23.70 2.85
C LYS A 401 -24.12 24.36 4.22
N SER A 402 -24.82 23.74 5.18
CA SER A 402 -24.88 24.21 6.57
C SER A 402 -23.50 24.12 7.24
N ALA A 403 -22.82 22.97 7.14
CA ALA A 403 -21.49 22.75 7.69
C ALA A 403 -20.45 23.72 7.10
N TYR A 404 -20.50 23.95 5.79
CA TYR A 404 -19.63 24.88 5.08
C TYR A 404 -19.85 26.33 5.53
N THR A 405 -21.09 26.75 5.74
CA THR A 405 -21.41 28.08 6.27
C THR A 405 -20.79 28.28 7.65
N GLN A 406 -20.90 27.28 8.53
CA GLN A 406 -20.25 27.31 9.85
C GLN A 406 -18.72 27.29 9.74
N PHE A 407 -18.18 26.56 8.77
CA PHE A 407 -16.74 26.44 8.54
C PHE A 407 -16.13 27.76 8.03
N ILE A 408 -16.77 28.43 7.06
CA ILE A 408 -16.36 29.75 6.56
C ILE A 408 -16.38 30.80 7.68
N ASN A 409 -17.38 30.76 8.57
CA ASN A 409 -17.43 31.72 9.68
C ASN A 409 -16.18 31.63 10.59
N GLN A 410 -15.48 30.50 10.61
CA GLN A 410 -14.22 30.31 11.33
C GLN A 410 -12.98 30.62 10.47
N LEU A 411 -13.13 30.73 9.16
CA LEU A 411 -12.07 30.95 8.17
C LEU A 411 -12.56 31.94 7.10
N PRO A 412 -12.79 33.22 7.46
CA PRO A 412 -13.40 34.18 6.55
C PRO A 412 -12.61 34.38 5.26
N LEU A 413 -11.27 34.27 5.32
CA LEU A 413 -10.39 34.34 4.15
C LEU A 413 -10.68 33.26 3.10
N LEU A 414 -11.20 32.09 3.50
CA LEU A 414 -11.58 31.03 2.57
C LEU A 414 -12.72 31.46 1.65
N ALA A 415 -13.70 32.21 2.17
CA ALA A 415 -14.82 32.69 1.37
C ALA A 415 -14.40 33.63 0.24
N PHE A 416 -13.44 34.53 0.53
CA PHE A 416 -12.87 35.42 -0.49
C PHE A 416 -12.12 34.62 -1.56
N ILE A 417 -11.31 33.63 -1.14
CA ILE A 417 -10.59 32.74 -2.06
C ILE A 417 -11.55 31.95 -2.96
N ASP A 418 -12.63 31.40 -2.39
CA ASP A 418 -13.65 30.64 -3.13
C ASP A 418 -14.42 31.52 -4.13
N GLN A 419 -14.51 32.82 -3.89
CA GLN A 419 -15.05 33.82 -4.82
C GLN A 419 -14.05 34.21 -5.93
N GLY A 420 -12.83 33.69 -5.89
CA GLY A 420 -11.77 33.95 -6.86
C GLY A 420 -10.87 35.14 -6.52
N GLU A 421 -11.00 35.71 -5.33
CA GLU A 421 -10.13 36.78 -4.84
C GLU A 421 -8.83 36.22 -4.27
N THR A 422 -7.78 37.03 -4.20
CA THR A 422 -6.51 36.68 -3.55
C THR A 422 -6.27 37.65 -2.40
N PRO A 423 -6.61 37.27 -1.16
CA PRO A 423 -6.44 38.14 0.00
C PRO A 423 -4.97 38.54 0.22
N ASP A 424 -4.77 39.70 0.81
CA ASP A 424 -3.45 40.11 1.29
C ASP A 424 -3.14 39.39 2.62
N PHE A 425 -2.62 38.16 2.52
CA PHE A 425 -2.33 37.32 3.69
C PHE A 425 -1.33 37.97 4.66
N LYS A 426 -0.44 38.83 4.17
CA LYS A 426 0.47 39.56 5.05
C LYS A 426 -0.32 40.50 5.95
N LYS A 427 -1.19 41.34 5.36
CA LYS A 427 -2.02 42.27 6.12
C LYS A 427 -3.02 41.56 7.03
N GLU A 428 -3.70 40.55 6.52
CA GLU A 428 -4.80 39.88 7.23
C GLU A 428 -4.32 38.92 8.33
N ILE A 429 -3.12 38.31 8.17
CA ILE A 429 -2.60 37.30 9.10
C ILE A 429 -1.28 37.76 9.73
N SER A 430 -0.24 38.00 8.93
CA SER A 430 1.12 38.23 9.44
C SER A 430 1.23 39.51 10.28
N ASP A 431 0.59 40.59 9.83
CA ASP A 431 0.59 41.90 10.47
C ASP A 431 -0.49 42.05 11.55
N ASN A 432 -1.34 41.02 11.75
CA ASN A 432 -2.39 41.06 12.77
C ASN A 432 -1.79 41.07 14.19
N PRO A 433 -1.95 42.14 14.98
CA PRO A 433 -1.32 42.25 16.30
C PRO A 433 -2.04 41.44 17.38
N SER A 434 -3.29 41.00 17.12
CA SER A 434 -4.10 40.27 18.10
C SER A 434 -3.75 38.78 18.22
N TRP A 435 -2.98 38.24 17.27
CA TRP A 435 -2.60 36.83 17.23
C TRP A 435 -1.11 36.67 17.52
N SER A 436 -0.78 35.66 18.32
CA SER A 436 0.57 35.14 18.49
C SER A 436 1.10 34.51 17.19
N ILE A 437 2.42 34.28 17.12
CA ILE A 437 3.04 33.61 15.95
C ILE A 437 2.45 32.20 15.77
N ASP A 438 2.22 31.47 16.85
CA ASP A 438 1.62 30.12 16.80
C ASP A 438 0.19 30.13 16.26
N GLU A 439 -0.63 31.09 16.68
CA GLU A 439 -2.00 31.25 16.17
C GLU A 439 -2.00 31.61 14.68
N LYS A 440 -1.07 32.45 14.23
CA LYS A 440 -0.91 32.80 12.80
C LYS A 440 -0.50 31.58 11.96
N LEU A 441 0.51 30.83 12.41
CA LEU A 441 0.96 29.60 11.74
C LEU A 441 -0.17 28.57 11.67
N ALA A 442 -0.88 28.33 12.77
CA ALA A 442 -2.01 27.41 12.83
C ALA A 442 -3.17 27.85 11.93
N HIS A 443 -3.45 29.16 11.84
CA HIS A 443 -4.46 29.70 10.94
C HIS A 443 -4.10 29.47 9.47
N ILE A 444 -2.85 29.74 9.08
CA ILE A 444 -2.37 29.47 7.71
C ILE A 444 -2.45 27.98 7.38
N GLU A 445 -2.02 27.09 8.28
CA GLU A 445 -2.14 25.64 8.09
C GLU A 445 -3.60 25.23 7.88
N LYS A 446 -4.50 25.72 8.73
CA LYS A 446 -5.93 25.40 8.64
C LYS A 446 -6.52 25.86 7.30
N LEU A 447 -6.18 27.06 6.84
CA LEU A 447 -6.64 27.58 5.54
C LEU A 447 -6.02 26.81 4.36
N PHE A 448 -4.71 26.54 4.41
CA PHE A 448 -3.98 25.80 3.39
C PHE A 448 -4.53 24.38 3.22
N PHE A 449 -4.75 23.66 4.33
CA PHE A 449 -5.30 22.30 4.29
C PHE A 449 -6.78 22.25 3.91
N ALA A 450 -7.56 23.29 4.22
CA ALA A 450 -8.93 23.40 3.73
C ALA A 450 -8.95 23.44 2.19
N ILE A 451 -8.17 24.33 1.58
CA ILE A 451 -8.10 24.48 0.12
C ILE A 451 -7.57 23.19 -0.53
N THR A 452 -6.47 22.63 -0.02
CA THR A 452 -5.86 21.44 -0.65
C THR A 452 -6.77 20.21 -0.59
N ARG A 453 -7.51 20.00 0.51
CA ARG A 453 -8.50 18.89 0.62
C ARG A 453 -9.73 19.14 -0.24
N GLN A 454 -10.27 20.37 -0.22
CA GLN A 454 -11.42 20.75 -1.04
C GLN A 454 -11.17 20.51 -2.54
N HIS A 455 -9.94 20.76 -3.00
CA HIS A 455 -9.53 20.66 -4.40
C HIS A 455 -8.63 19.45 -4.75
N GLN A 456 -8.42 18.50 -3.83
CA GLN A 456 -7.60 17.29 -4.04
C GLN A 456 -6.17 17.58 -4.53
N ILE A 457 -5.57 18.64 -3.99
CA ILE A 457 -4.19 19.01 -4.26
C ILE A 457 -3.33 18.15 -3.34
N ASN A 458 -2.46 17.32 -3.93
CA ASN A 458 -1.55 16.45 -3.19
C ASN A 458 -0.12 17.00 -3.19
N PRO A 459 0.72 16.65 -2.19
CA PRO A 459 2.07 17.18 -2.09
C PRO A 459 2.97 16.85 -3.30
N SER A 460 2.83 15.64 -3.86
CA SER A 460 3.75 15.11 -4.87
C SER A 460 3.27 15.27 -6.32
N ASN A 461 1.98 15.53 -6.54
CA ASN A 461 1.41 15.73 -7.88
C ASN A 461 -0.03 16.27 -7.76
N PRO A 462 -0.29 17.58 -7.87
CA PRO A 462 -1.65 18.08 -7.96
C PRO A 462 -2.27 17.62 -9.28
N ALA A 463 -3.50 17.10 -9.26
CA ALA A 463 -4.26 16.82 -10.47
C ALA A 463 -4.63 18.16 -11.15
N LEU A 464 -3.72 18.70 -11.95
CA LEU A 464 -3.76 20.08 -12.47
C LEU A 464 -5.01 20.42 -13.28
N ALA A 465 -5.62 19.42 -13.93
CA ALA A 465 -6.74 19.64 -14.85
C ALA A 465 -8.00 20.19 -14.17
N SER A 466 -8.17 20.03 -12.85
CA SER A 466 -9.38 20.44 -12.12
C SER A 466 -9.19 21.64 -11.19
N VAL A 467 -7.96 22.14 -11.01
CA VAL A 467 -7.65 23.19 -10.03
C VAL A 467 -7.64 24.55 -10.71
N LYS A 468 -8.47 25.48 -10.22
CA LYS A 468 -8.49 26.86 -10.74
C LYS A 468 -7.21 27.62 -10.34
N PRO A 469 -6.70 28.53 -11.19
CA PRO A 469 -5.46 29.28 -10.93
C PRO A 469 -5.39 30.04 -9.60
N HIS A 470 -6.48 30.67 -9.16
CA HIS A 470 -6.49 31.46 -7.91
C HIS A 470 -6.26 30.61 -6.65
N TYR A 471 -6.64 29.32 -6.66
CA TYR A 471 -6.35 28.42 -5.53
C TYR A 471 -4.86 28.14 -5.42
N LEU A 472 -4.19 27.84 -6.54
CA LEU A 472 -2.75 27.60 -6.55
C LEU A 472 -1.97 28.86 -6.15
N MET A 473 -2.38 30.02 -6.65
CA MET A 473 -1.82 31.31 -6.23
C MET A 473 -1.98 31.54 -4.73
N SER A 474 -3.19 31.34 -4.19
CA SER A 474 -3.46 31.51 -2.75
C SER A 474 -2.61 30.58 -1.90
N LEU A 475 -2.46 29.31 -2.31
CA LEU A 475 -1.60 28.34 -1.62
C LEU A 475 -0.12 28.74 -1.65
N LEU A 476 0.39 29.24 -2.78
CA LEU A 476 1.76 29.76 -2.87
C LEU A 476 1.99 30.91 -1.89
N LEU A 477 1.09 31.90 -1.88
CA LEU A 477 1.21 33.06 -1.01
C LEU A 477 1.09 32.70 0.48
N LEU A 478 0.15 31.82 0.84
CA LEU A 478 0.03 31.29 2.21
C LEU A 478 1.31 30.58 2.65
N ARG A 479 1.91 29.78 1.75
CA ARG A 479 3.17 29.09 2.02
C ARG A 479 4.34 30.06 2.21
N HIS A 480 4.37 31.17 1.46
CA HIS A 480 5.38 32.20 1.64
C HIS A 480 5.23 32.92 2.98
N GLU A 481 4.01 33.30 3.37
CA GLU A 481 3.75 33.93 4.67
C GLU A 481 4.06 32.97 5.83
N TYR A 482 3.70 31.70 5.70
CA TYR A 482 4.08 30.69 6.70
C TYR A 482 5.59 30.59 6.89
N LEU A 483 6.35 30.56 5.79
CA LEU A 483 7.80 30.45 5.85
C LEU A 483 8.45 31.69 6.51
N ARG A 484 7.90 32.88 6.27
CA ARG A 484 8.29 34.13 6.94
C ARG A 484 7.97 34.10 8.43
N LEU A 485 6.76 33.69 8.80
CA LEU A 485 6.36 33.60 10.21
C LEU A 485 7.16 32.54 10.97
N LEU A 486 7.48 31.43 10.31
CA LEU A 486 8.32 30.37 10.89
C LEU A 486 9.73 30.88 11.18
N SER A 487 10.28 31.80 10.37
CA SER A 487 11.61 32.36 10.61
C SER A 487 11.65 33.33 11.80
N LEU A 488 10.50 33.80 12.28
CA LEU A 488 10.38 34.61 13.50
C LEU A 488 10.37 33.76 14.78
N LYS A 489 10.29 32.42 14.66
CA LYS A 489 10.41 31.52 15.80
C LYS A 489 11.86 31.41 16.30
N PRO A 490 12.08 31.00 17.56
CA PRO A 490 13.43 30.65 18.04
C PRO A 490 14.10 29.63 17.12
N ARG A 491 15.43 29.73 17.02
CA ARG A 491 16.23 28.87 16.11
C ARG A 491 16.00 27.39 16.35
N GLU A 492 15.92 27.00 17.62
CA GLU A 492 15.66 25.62 18.04
C GLU A 492 14.33 25.10 17.50
N GLU A 493 13.29 25.94 17.41
CA GLU A 493 11.96 25.56 16.95
C GLU A 493 11.91 25.36 15.44
N TYR A 494 12.41 26.32 14.65
CA TYR A 494 12.40 26.18 13.20
C TYR A 494 13.38 25.11 12.73
N GLU A 495 14.54 24.95 13.38
CA GLU A 495 15.48 23.87 13.05
C GLU A 495 14.84 22.51 13.28
N LYS A 496 14.17 22.34 14.42
CA LYS A 496 13.43 21.12 14.74
C LYS A 496 12.36 20.85 13.69
N TYR A 497 11.63 21.88 13.26
CA TYR A 497 10.62 21.76 12.21
C TYR A 497 11.21 21.23 10.89
N PHE A 498 12.35 21.78 10.44
CA PHE A 498 13.02 21.32 9.22
C PHE A 498 13.66 19.92 9.36
N LYS A 499 14.21 19.59 10.53
CA LYS A 499 14.81 18.28 10.82
C LYS A 499 13.79 17.15 10.97
N GLU A 500 12.61 17.41 11.54
CA GLU A 500 11.60 16.40 11.82
C GLU A 500 10.71 16.04 10.61
N GLY A 501 10.77 16.82 9.51
CA GLY A 501 10.16 16.46 8.23
C GLY A 501 8.71 15.96 8.32
N LYS A 502 7.86 16.63 9.11
CA LYS A 502 6.52 16.13 9.47
C LYS A 502 5.69 15.75 8.23
N GLU A 503 5.12 14.54 8.26
CA GLU A 503 4.02 14.17 7.36
C GLU A 503 2.89 15.18 7.53
N GLY A 504 2.50 15.83 6.43
CA GLY A 504 1.51 16.92 6.46
C GLY A 504 2.07 18.33 6.66
N SER A 505 3.37 18.60 6.44
CA SER A 505 3.86 19.97 6.33
C SER A 505 3.39 20.66 5.04
N ILE A 506 3.00 21.93 5.10
CA ILE A 506 2.63 22.73 3.93
C ILE A 506 3.81 22.93 2.95
N LEU A 507 5.06 22.83 3.42
CA LEU A 507 6.27 23.00 2.60
C LEU A 507 6.55 21.77 1.72
N ARG A 508 5.89 20.63 1.95
CA ARG A 508 6.02 19.43 1.10
C ARG A 508 5.31 19.55 -0.25
N TYR A 509 4.40 20.50 -0.40
CA TYR A 509 3.63 20.64 -1.63
C TYR A 509 4.50 21.24 -2.73
N ALA A 510 4.69 20.53 -3.84
CA ALA A 510 5.40 21.03 -5.01
C ALA A 510 4.45 21.89 -5.88
N LEU A 511 4.31 23.18 -5.54
CA LEU A 511 3.34 24.09 -6.14
C LEU A 511 3.91 24.91 -7.29
N GLU A 512 5.23 25.18 -7.32
CA GLU A 512 5.83 26.09 -8.30
C GLU A 512 5.76 25.56 -9.73
N LYS A 513 6.21 24.32 -9.95
CA LYS A 513 6.14 23.65 -11.27
C LYS A 513 4.71 23.66 -11.85
N PRO A 514 3.67 23.23 -11.12
CA PRO A 514 2.30 23.30 -11.61
C PRO A 514 1.81 24.73 -11.93
N CYS A 515 2.24 25.73 -11.17
CA CYS A 515 1.91 27.13 -11.47
C CYS A 515 2.58 27.61 -12.76
N SER A 516 3.85 27.26 -12.99
CA SER A 516 4.56 27.58 -14.24
C SER A 516 3.90 26.93 -15.45
N GLN A 517 3.44 25.69 -15.33
CA GLN A 517 2.73 24.97 -16.40
C GLN A 517 1.40 25.63 -16.79
N LEU A 518 0.73 26.29 -15.86
CA LEU A 518 -0.53 27.00 -16.08
C LEU A 518 -0.35 28.50 -16.40
N ALA A 519 0.89 28.94 -16.64
CA ALA A 519 1.24 30.34 -16.89
C ALA A 519 0.72 31.30 -15.79
N ILE A 520 0.60 30.81 -14.56
CA ILE A 520 0.28 31.64 -13.40
C ILE A 520 1.53 32.44 -13.09
N ALA A 521 1.42 33.77 -13.02
CA ALA A 521 2.53 34.63 -12.63
C ALA A 521 2.97 34.25 -11.20
N THR A 522 3.96 33.38 -11.09
CA THR A 522 4.45 32.91 -9.79
C THR A 522 5.05 34.09 -9.03
N PRO A 523 4.74 34.24 -7.73
CA PRO A 523 5.51 35.13 -6.88
C PRO A 523 6.98 34.68 -6.83
N VAL A 524 7.80 35.45 -6.12
CA VAL A 524 9.18 35.08 -5.77
C VAL A 524 9.25 33.61 -5.31
N SER A 525 10.21 32.83 -5.80
CA SER A 525 10.34 31.40 -5.45
C SER A 525 10.47 31.19 -3.94
N LEU A 526 9.98 30.06 -3.47
CA LEU A 526 10.03 29.65 -2.06
C LEU A 526 11.47 29.60 -1.56
N GLN A 527 12.42 29.14 -2.38
CA GLN A 527 13.85 29.22 -2.10
C GLN A 527 14.31 30.65 -1.82
N ARG A 528 13.88 31.63 -2.62
CA ARG A 528 14.26 33.04 -2.42
C ARG A 528 13.59 33.64 -1.19
N VAL A 529 12.35 33.24 -0.88
CA VAL A 529 11.70 33.60 0.39
C VAL A 529 12.48 33.01 1.57
N PHE A 530 12.91 31.75 1.50
CA PHE A 530 13.72 31.09 2.53
C PHE A 530 15.02 31.84 2.80
N LYS A 531 15.82 32.08 1.76
CA LYS A 531 17.08 32.82 1.84
C LYS A 531 16.93 34.22 2.44
N ALA A 532 15.82 34.91 2.12
CA ALA A 532 15.56 36.24 2.63
C ALA A 532 15.03 36.26 4.08
N SER A 533 14.44 35.16 4.54
CA SER A 533 13.74 35.13 5.84
C SER A 533 14.60 34.54 6.97
N PHE A 534 15.60 33.71 6.64
CA PHE A 534 16.41 32.99 7.63
C PHE A 534 17.88 33.45 7.64
N PRO A 535 18.61 33.29 8.77
CA PRO A 535 20.05 33.54 8.84
C PRO A 535 20.83 32.72 7.80
N LYS A 536 21.87 33.32 7.22
CA LYS A 536 22.68 32.70 6.16
C LYS A 536 23.29 31.38 6.61
N GLU A 537 23.77 31.32 7.85
CA GLU A 537 24.37 30.13 8.45
C GLU A 537 23.36 28.97 8.48
N PHE A 538 22.12 29.23 8.89
CA PHE A 538 21.08 28.21 8.91
C PHE A 538 20.66 27.77 7.51
N VAL A 539 20.59 28.69 6.54
CA VAL A 539 20.29 28.35 5.14
C VAL A 539 21.35 27.39 4.59
N ASN A 540 22.62 27.65 4.88
CA ASN A 540 23.74 26.79 4.50
C ASN A 540 23.63 25.40 5.15
N GLU A 541 23.41 25.35 6.47
CA GLU A 541 23.21 24.11 7.21
C GLU A 541 22.02 23.29 6.66
N TYR A 542 20.90 23.95 6.38
CA TYR A 542 19.72 23.31 5.81
C TYR A 542 20.03 22.58 4.51
N TYR A 543 20.84 23.17 3.62
CA TYR A 543 21.23 22.55 2.35
C TYR A 543 22.23 21.40 2.48
N MET A 544 22.88 21.25 3.64
CA MET A 544 23.72 20.09 3.95
C MET A 544 22.89 18.84 4.31
N TRP A 545 21.69 19.03 4.88
CA TRP A 545 20.86 17.94 5.42
C TRP A 545 19.84 17.43 4.40
N ILE A 546 20.30 16.72 3.35
CA ILE A 546 19.50 16.06 2.29
C ILE A 546 17.99 16.40 2.34
N ASN A 547 17.59 17.41 1.57
CA ASN A 547 16.37 18.17 1.85
C ASN A 547 15.12 17.49 1.28
N THR A 548 14.09 17.36 2.11
CA THR A 548 12.84 16.64 1.78
C THR A 548 11.78 17.48 1.07
N PHE A 549 11.97 18.80 0.94
CA PHE A 549 10.97 19.73 0.40
C PHE A 549 11.35 20.17 -1.02
N THR A 550 10.59 19.70 -2.03
CA THR A 550 10.91 19.86 -3.46
C THR A 550 11.14 21.32 -3.87
N ASP A 551 10.21 22.22 -3.56
CA ASP A 551 10.31 23.65 -3.95
C ASP A 551 11.35 24.45 -3.14
N LEU A 552 11.96 23.84 -2.11
CA LEU A 552 13.08 24.44 -1.37
C LEU A 552 14.44 23.92 -1.83
N GLN A 553 14.49 22.90 -2.68
CA GLN A 553 15.76 22.38 -3.21
C GLN A 553 16.50 23.44 -4.00
N ILE A 554 17.83 23.34 -4.02
CA ILE A 554 18.64 24.23 -4.84
C ILE A 554 18.43 23.83 -6.31
N THR A 555 17.83 24.73 -7.08
CA THR A 555 17.70 24.56 -8.52
C THR A 555 19.07 24.52 -9.16
N ASN A 556 19.32 23.53 -10.01
CA ASN A 556 20.57 23.43 -10.77
C ASN A 556 20.68 24.61 -11.75
N PRO A 557 21.63 25.55 -11.53
CA PRO A 557 21.75 26.75 -12.38
C PRO A 557 22.25 26.43 -13.79
N LEU A 558 22.85 25.25 -14.00
CA LEU A 558 23.45 24.88 -15.29
C LEU A 558 22.41 24.43 -16.32
N LEU A 559 21.27 23.89 -15.90
CA LEU A 559 20.29 23.28 -16.83
C LEU A 559 19.83 24.23 -17.93
N ALA A 560 19.70 25.53 -17.63
CA ALA A 560 19.25 26.53 -18.59
C ALA A 560 20.30 26.85 -19.66
N VAL A 561 21.58 26.57 -19.41
CA VAL A 561 22.69 26.93 -20.31
C VAL A 561 22.89 25.87 -21.41
N PHE A 562 22.56 24.60 -21.13
CA PHE A 562 22.82 23.48 -22.05
C PHE A 562 21.71 23.25 -23.08
N THR A 563 21.14 24.32 -23.65
CA THR A 563 20.10 24.22 -24.68
C THR A 563 20.70 24.12 -26.10
N GLY A 564 20.96 22.89 -26.55
CA GLY A 564 21.17 22.53 -27.97
C GLY A 564 22.37 23.14 -28.71
N SER A 565 23.24 23.89 -28.02
CA SER A 565 24.39 24.59 -28.61
C SER A 565 25.67 24.37 -27.81
N ILE A 566 26.82 24.75 -28.39
CA ILE A 566 28.12 24.66 -27.70
C ILE A 566 28.19 25.78 -26.66
N VAL A 567 28.36 25.39 -25.40
CA VAL A 567 28.41 26.31 -24.25
C VAL A 567 29.84 26.82 -24.03
N GLN A 568 29.99 28.08 -23.67
CA GLN A 568 31.29 28.68 -23.33
C GLN A 568 31.69 28.33 -21.89
N SER A 569 32.96 27.95 -21.69
CA SER A 569 33.45 27.55 -20.36
C SER A 569 33.35 28.67 -19.32
N GLN A 570 33.54 29.92 -19.72
CA GLN A 570 33.46 31.08 -18.83
C GLN A 570 32.05 31.27 -18.25
N GLU A 571 31.01 30.95 -19.02
CA GLU A 571 29.62 31.07 -18.58
C GLU A 571 29.30 30.04 -17.49
N VAL A 572 29.72 28.79 -17.70
CA VAL A 572 29.57 27.71 -16.71
C VAL A 572 30.37 28.02 -15.45
N VAL A 573 31.64 28.41 -15.59
CA VAL A 573 32.49 28.77 -14.44
C VAL A 573 31.91 29.95 -13.68
N ALA A 574 31.42 31.00 -14.35
CA ALA A 574 30.82 32.14 -13.67
C ALA A 574 29.57 31.77 -12.85
N LEU A 575 28.73 30.86 -13.36
CA LEU A 575 27.56 30.36 -12.61
C LEU A 575 27.98 29.54 -11.38
N LEU A 576 28.99 28.69 -11.53
CA LEU A 576 29.51 27.89 -10.42
C LEU A 576 30.23 28.77 -9.38
N ASP A 577 31.05 29.73 -9.81
CA ASP A 577 31.71 30.70 -8.92
C ASP A 577 30.69 31.57 -8.18
N SER A 578 29.60 31.96 -8.85
CA SER A 578 28.48 32.68 -8.22
C SER A 578 27.81 31.84 -7.14
N PHE A 579 27.62 30.55 -7.40
CA PHE A 579 27.11 29.60 -6.42
C PHE A 579 28.09 29.45 -5.24
N GLU A 580 29.39 29.24 -5.50
CA GLU A 580 30.39 29.15 -4.45
C GLU A 580 30.39 30.39 -3.55
N LYS A 581 30.39 31.60 -4.13
CA LYS A 581 30.33 32.86 -3.36
C LYS A 581 29.07 33.00 -2.52
N GLU A 582 27.95 32.47 -2.99
CA GLU A 582 26.69 32.55 -2.26
C GLU A 582 26.75 31.72 -0.96
N TYR A 583 27.35 30.53 -1.00
CA TYR A 583 27.29 29.56 0.11
C TYR A 583 28.59 29.42 0.93
N VAL A 584 29.74 29.84 0.42
CA VAL A 584 31.02 29.78 1.15
C VAL A 584 31.08 30.89 2.22
N ASP A 585 31.34 30.49 3.47
CA ASP A 585 31.53 31.39 4.62
C ASP A 585 32.91 31.22 5.31
N GLY A 586 33.84 30.53 4.66
CA GLY A 586 35.20 30.32 5.17
C GLY A 586 35.37 29.08 6.07
N SER A 587 34.33 28.28 6.30
CA SER A 587 34.42 26.98 6.98
C SER A 587 34.68 25.81 6.02
N ASP A 588 35.49 24.82 6.43
CA ASP A 588 35.79 23.61 5.64
C ASP A 588 34.52 22.78 5.33
N ALA A 589 33.54 22.79 6.24
CA ALA A 589 32.28 22.07 6.08
C ALA A 589 31.38 22.66 4.97
N SER A 590 31.35 23.99 4.84
CA SER A 590 30.59 24.67 3.78
C SER A 590 31.21 24.43 2.39
N LEU A 591 32.54 24.40 2.32
CA LEU A 591 33.28 24.13 1.08
C LEU A 591 33.05 22.71 0.55
N MET A 592 33.01 21.72 1.44
CA MET A 592 32.64 20.34 1.12
C MET A 592 31.22 20.21 0.57
N MET A 593 30.24 20.86 1.21
CA MET A 593 28.85 20.87 0.73
C MET A 593 28.75 21.52 -0.64
N THR A 594 29.39 22.67 -0.82
CA THR A 594 29.40 23.40 -2.07
C THR A 594 29.97 22.54 -3.19
N THR A 595 31.13 21.91 -2.95
CA THR A 595 31.79 21.02 -3.92
C THR A 595 30.93 19.79 -4.25
N GLY A 596 30.30 19.17 -3.26
CA GLY A 596 29.36 18.06 -3.49
C GLY A 596 28.14 18.47 -4.32
N LYS A 597 27.55 19.64 -4.04
CA LYS A 597 26.42 20.18 -4.82
C LYS A 597 26.79 20.56 -6.25
N LEU A 598 28.00 21.08 -6.46
CA LEU A 598 28.52 21.31 -7.81
C LEU A 598 28.60 20.01 -8.61
N PHE A 599 29.03 18.90 -8.00
CA PHE A 599 28.98 17.59 -8.65
C PHE A 599 27.55 17.12 -8.94
N GLU A 600 26.62 17.28 -8.00
CA GLU A 600 25.19 17.00 -8.23
C GLU A 600 24.61 17.84 -9.39
N PHE A 601 25.13 19.06 -9.64
CA PHE A 601 24.72 19.88 -10.78
C PHE A 601 25.38 19.45 -12.09
N LEU A 602 26.64 19.04 -12.06
CA LEU A 602 27.38 18.61 -13.24
C LEU A 602 26.94 17.23 -13.74
N HIS A 603 26.65 16.29 -12.84
CA HIS A 603 26.33 14.91 -13.21
C HIS A 603 25.13 14.76 -14.16
N PRO A 604 23.96 15.39 -13.91
CA PRO A 604 22.81 15.28 -14.83
C PRO A 604 23.12 15.86 -16.21
N ILE A 605 23.91 16.94 -16.27
CA ILE A 605 24.32 17.57 -17.53
C ILE A 605 25.29 16.65 -18.28
N MET A 606 26.29 16.08 -17.60
CA MET A 606 27.20 15.11 -18.21
C MET A 606 26.45 13.88 -18.73
N ALA A 607 25.48 13.37 -17.96
CA ALA A 607 24.64 12.26 -18.37
C ALA A 607 23.81 12.59 -19.61
N ASP A 608 23.24 13.80 -19.70
CA ASP A 608 22.52 14.28 -20.90
C ASP A 608 23.47 14.38 -22.11
N CYS A 609 24.70 14.87 -21.92
CA CYS A 609 25.73 14.87 -22.98
C CYS A 609 26.18 13.45 -23.39
N LEU A 610 25.92 12.43 -22.56
CA LEU A 610 26.26 11.03 -22.80
C LEU A 610 25.10 10.21 -23.40
N SER A 611 23.85 10.69 -23.36
CA SER A 611 22.63 9.90 -23.59
C SER A 611 22.41 9.38 -25.03
N TYR A 612 23.43 9.48 -25.89
CA TYR A 612 23.43 8.99 -27.27
C TYR A 612 24.69 8.14 -27.50
N ASN A 613 24.56 6.82 -27.34
CA ASN A 613 25.65 5.89 -27.61
C ASN A 613 25.17 4.63 -28.35
N SER A 614 24.69 4.81 -29.58
CA SER A 614 24.39 3.70 -30.48
C SER A 614 25.66 2.89 -30.81
N ALA A 615 25.56 1.60 -31.09
CA ALA A 615 26.75 0.82 -31.45
C ALA A 615 27.36 1.32 -32.78
N THR A 616 28.67 1.60 -32.80
CA THR A 616 29.41 1.80 -34.07
C THR A 616 29.88 0.46 -34.59
N HIS A 617 29.52 0.18 -35.85
CA HIS A 617 29.88 -1.07 -36.53
C HIS A 617 31.06 -0.88 -37.47
N LEU A 618 31.71 -1.99 -37.79
CA LEU A 618 32.68 -2.09 -38.85
C LEU A 618 32.16 -3.05 -39.92
N LEU A 619 32.05 -2.58 -41.16
CA LEU A 619 31.60 -3.37 -42.29
C LEU A 619 32.72 -3.53 -43.31
N LYS A 620 32.73 -4.67 -43.99
CA LYS A 620 33.50 -4.89 -45.22
C LYS A 620 32.54 -4.93 -46.41
N ALA A 621 32.96 -4.38 -47.53
CA ALA A 621 32.20 -4.42 -48.78
C ALA A 621 33.03 -5.04 -49.93
N SER A 622 32.35 -5.59 -50.93
CA SER A 622 33.00 -6.10 -52.15
C SER A 622 33.61 -4.96 -52.98
N ALA A 623 34.64 -5.28 -53.77
CA ALA A 623 35.22 -4.32 -54.73
C ALA A 623 34.17 -3.84 -55.75
N GLY A 624 34.21 -2.55 -56.12
CA GLY A 624 33.39 -1.97 -57.18
C GLY A 624 31.89 -1.82 -56.87
N ILE A 625 31.47 -1.90 -55.61
CA ILE A 625 30.07 -1.64 -55.22
C ILE A 625 29.73 -0.15 -55.34
N GLU A 626 28.63 0.17 -55.99
CA GLU A 626 28.17 1.56 -56.13
C GLU A 626 27.60 2.10 -54.79
N PRO A 627 27.74 3.40 -54.48
CA PRO A 627 27.30 3.98 -53.20
C PRO A 627 25.81 3.77 -52.88
N VAL A 628 24.95 3.68 -53.90
CA VAL A 628 23.50 3.44 -53.74
C VAL A 628 23.26 2.00 -53.29
N ASP A 629 23.87 1.03 -53.97
CA ASP A 629 23.76 -0.41 -53.64
C ASP A 629 24.41 -0.73 -52.28
N LEU A 630 25.48 -0.03 -51.94
CA LEU A 630 26.12 -0.10 -50.63
C LEU A 630 25.17 0.36 -49.51
N LEU A 631 24.47 1.48 -49.72
CA LEU A 631 23.47 2.00 -48.78
C LEU A 631 22.29 1.05 -48.58
N GLU A 632 21.78 0.45 -49.66
CA GLU A 632 20.67 -0.53 -49.60
C GLU A 632 21.08 -1.84 -48.90
N SER A 633 22.37 -2.18 -48.92
CA SER A 633 22.93 -3.39 -48.33
C SER A 633 23.22 -3.27 -46.81
N ILE A 634 23.09 -2.09 -46.20
CA ILE A 634 23.31 -1.89 -44.76
C ILE A 634 22.05 -2.32 -43.99
N GLU A 635 22.23 -3.19 -43.00
CA GLU A 635 21.12 -3.73 -42.20
C GLU A 635 20.40 -2.63 -41.38
N SER A 636 19.07 -2.74 -41.25
CA SER A 636 18.21 -1.69 -40.65
C SER A 636 18.51 -1.35 -39.18
N HIS A 637 19.20 -2.26 -38.46
CA HIS A 637 19.62 -2.08 -37.07
C HIS A 637 21.01 -1.41 -36.94
N VAL A 638 21.75 -1.26 -38.04
CA VAL A 638 23.01 -0.52 -38.06
C VAL A 638 22.69 0.96 -38.17
N HIS A 639 22.98 1.72 -37.11
CA HIS A 639 22.74 3.16 -37.07
C HIS A 639 23.94 3.97 -37.56
N ARG A 640 25.16 3.43 -37.37
CA ARG A 640 26.41 4.04 -37.79
C ARG A 640 27.50 2.99 -38.02
N ALA A 641 28.32 3.18 -39.05
CA ALA A 641 29.36 2.24 -39.41
C ALA A 641 30.54 2.88 -40.15
N PHE A 642 31.74 2.34 -39.91
CA PHE A 642 32.87 2.48 -40.84
C PHE A 642 32.85 1.31 -41.83
N ILE A 643 33.06 1.60 -43.11
CA ILE A 643 32.96 0.63 -44.20
C ILE A 643 34.25 0.65 -45.00
N PHE A 644 34.85 -0.51 -45.22
CA PHE A 644 36.05 -0.68 -46.04
C PHE A 644 35.78 -1.67 -47.17
N SER A 645 36.08 -1.32 -48.41
CA SER A 645 35.89 -2.20 -49.56
C SER A 645 37.20 -2.91 -49.96
N GLU A 646 37.08 -4.02 -50.69
CA GLU A 646 38.23 -4.80 -51.16
C GLU A 646 39.13 -4.08 -52.17
N ASP A 647 38.59 -3.07 -52.87
CA ASP A 647 39.34 -2.18 -53.77
C ASP A 647 39.97 -0.97 -53.06
N GLY A 648 39.91 -0.93 -51.72
CA GLY A 648 40.61 0.06 -50.90
C GLY A 648 39.85 1.37 -50.68
N GLN A 649 38.56 1.43 -50.98
CA GLN A 649 37.72 2.60 -50.66
C GLN A 649 37.22 2.55 -49.21
N CYS A 650 36.99 3.73 -48.63
CA CYS A 650 36.52 3.89 -47.25
C CYS A 650 35.27 4.77 -47.23
N TYR A 651 34.26 4.36 -46.45
CA TYR A 651 33.04 5.13 -46.24
C TYR A 651 32.68 5.20 -44.76
N PHE A 652 32.03 6.28 -44.38
CA PHE A 652 31.35 6.42 -43.11
C PHE A 652 29.84 6.51 -43.35
N TYR A 653 29.10 5.62 -42.71
CA TYR A 653 27.65 5.61 -42.69
C TYR A 653 27.12 6.12 -41.35
N HIS A 654 26.15 7.01 -41.39
CA HIS A 654 25.36 7.43 -40.23
C HIS A 654 23.93 7.73 -40.66
N LYS A 655 22.96 7.08 -40.03
CA LYS A 655 21.53 7.16 -40.40
C LYS A 655 20.99 8.59 -40.45
N ASP A 656 21.41 9.43 -39.50
CA ASP A 656 20.91 10.81 -39.36
C ASP A 656 21.72 11.85 -40.16
N ASN A 657 22.81 11.44 -40.84
CA ASN A 657 23.59 12.37 -41.67
C ASN A 657 22.90 12.64 -43.00
N THR A 658 23.09 13.84 -43.55
CA THR A 658 22.69 14.17 -44.93
C THR A 658 23.94 14.56 -45.74
N PRO A 659 24.33 13.79 -46.77
CA PRO A 659 23.88 12.44 -47.09
C PRO A 659 24.31 11.39 -46.02
N PRO A 660 23.60 10.24 -45.87
CA PRO A 660 23.88 9.24 -44.84
C PRO A 660 25.20 8.49 -45.02
N LEU A 661 25.64 8.29 -46.26
CA LEU A 661 26.93 7.70 -46.60
C LEU A 661 27.87 8.80 -47.10
N ARG A 662 29.08 8.84 -46.54
CA ARG A 662 30.14 9.78 -46.92
C ARG A 662 31.41 9.02 -47.24
N ALA A 663 32.01 9.29 -48.40
CA ALA A 663 33.34 8.77 -48.71
C ALA A 663 34.38 9.43 -47.80
N ILE A 664 35.35 8.65 -47.31
CA ILE A 664 36.44 9.13 -46.49
C ILE A 664 37.74 8.98 -47.29
N ASP A 665 38.47 10.06 -47.47
CA ASP A 665 39.79 10.02 -48.10
C ASP A 665 40.82 9.46 -47.11
N VAL A 666 41.20 8.20 -47.30
CA VAL A 666 42.15 7.48 -46.44
C VAL A 666 43.28 6.94 -47.30
N ASN A 667 44.52 7.33 -46.99
CA ASN A 667 45.67 6.83 -47.72
C ASN A 667 45.87 5.30 -47.51
N PRO A 668 46.48 4.58 -48.47
CA PRO A 668 46.63 3.12 -48.38
C PRO A 668 47.36 2.62 -47.13
N ALA A 669 48.34 3.38 -46.64
CA ALA A 669 49.10 3.03 -45.44
C ALA A 669 48.25 3.12 -44.15
N SER A 670 47.31 4.06 -44.08
CA SER A 670 46.40 4.23 -42.94
C SER A 670 45.30 3.18 -42.96
N LEU A 671 44.80 2.83 -44.14
CA LEU A 671 43.87 1.71 -44.31
C LEU A 671 44.48 0.38 -43.88
N GLN A 672 45.73 0.09 -44.27
CA GLN A 672 46.45 -1.11 -43.82
C GLN A 672 46.60 -1.15 -42.29
N LYS A 673 46.82 0.00 -41.64
CA LYS A 673 46.86 0.10 -40.17
C LYS A 673 45.51 -0.14 -39.53
N VAL A 674 44.41 0.34 -40.13
CA VAL A 674 43.06 0.02 -39.63
C VAL A 674 42.79 -1.48 -39.73
N VAL A 675 43.10 -2.09 -40.89
CA VAL A 675 42.95 -3.54 -41.07
C VAL A 675 43.78 -4.32 -40.05
N SER A 676 45.03 -3.94 -39.80
CA SER A 676 45.86 -4.62 -38.81
C SER A 676 45.35 -4.48 -37.37
N LEU A 677 44.82 -3.31 -36.98
CA LEU A 677 44.18 -3.09 -35.68
C LEU A 677 42.94 -3.98 -35.51
N VAL A 678 42.14 -4.09 -36.56
CA VAL A 678 40.92 -4.92 -36.59
C VAL A 678 41.27 -6.40 -36.48
N GLU A 679 42.26 -6.88 -37.25
CA GLU A 679 42.73 -8.26 -37.15
C GLU A 679 43.30 -8.60 -35.76
N GLN A 680 44.00 -7.64 -35.12
CA GLN A 680 44.50 -7.81 -33.75
C GLN A 680 43.35 -7.93 -32.74
N GLU A 681 42.34 -7.07 -32.83
CA GLU A 681 41.17 -7.11 -31.96
C GLU A 681 40.37 -8.41 -32.12
N ILE A 682 40.18 -8.90 -33.37
CA ILE A 682 39.52 -10.19 -33.63
C ILE A 682 40.30 -11.34 -32.96
N LYS A 683 41.64 -11.32 -33.02
CA LYS A 683 42.48 -12.30 -32.30
C LYS A 683 42.31 -12.20 -30.79
N ILE A 684 42.25 -10.99 -30.23
CA ILE A 684 42.03 -10.78 -28.79
C ILE A 684 40.68 -11.36 -28.34
N ARG A 685 39.67 -11.32 -29.21
CA ARG A 685 38.35 -11.94 -28.99
C ARG A 685 38.34 -13.47 -29.18
N GLY A 686 39.45 -14.07 -29.59
CA GLY A 686 39.58 -15.52 -29.78
C GLY A 686 39.08 -16.04 -31.13
N GLU A 687 38.81 -15.16 -32.09
CA GLU A 687 38.29 -15.50 -33.41
C GLU A 687 39.40 -15.51 -34.48
N ASN A 688 39.18 -16.20 -35.60
CA ASN A 688 40.11 -16.24 -36.72
C ASN A 688 39.88 -15.04 -37.67
N PRO A 689 40.83 -14.09 -37.79
CA PRO A 689 40.63 -12.89 -38.62
C PRO A 689 40.34 -13.19 -40.08
N LYS A 690 40.92 -14.26 -40.63
CA LYS A 690 40.70 -14.62 -42.04
C LYS A 690 39.25 -15.02 -42.31
N GLU A 691 38.61 -15.71 -41.38
CA GLU A 691 37.21 -16.16 -41.50
C GLU A 691 36.22 -15.02 -41.23
N VAL A 692 36.53 -14.14 -40.29
CA VAL A 692 35.67 -13.00 -39.92
C VAL A 692 35.69 -11.94 -41.02
N VAL A 693 36.84 -11.66 -41.63
CA VAL A 693 37.02 -10.65 -42.70
C VAL A 693 36.61 -11.17 -44.10
N ASP A 694 36.43 -12.49 -44.29
CA ASP A 694 35.91 -13.04 -45.55
C ASP A 694 34.44 -12.64 -45.79
N LEU A 695 34.12 -12.14 -46.98
CA LEU A 695 32.76 -11.72 -47.36
C LEU A 695 31.79 -12.90 -47.56
N ASN A 696 32.28 -14.12 -47.79
CA ASN A 696 31.44 -15.31 -48.04
C ASN A 696 30.34 -15.07 -49.11
N ASN A 697 30.71 -14.44 -50.24
CA ASN A 697 29.81 -14.06 -51.34
C ASN A 697 28.70 -13.04 -51.00
N LYS A 698 28.77 -12.35 -49.85
CA LYS A 698 27.87 -11.23 -49.54
C LYS A 698 28.43 -9.90 -50.07
N PRO A 699 27.59 -8.97 -50.54
CA PRO A 699 28.04 -7.66 -51.01
C PRO A 699 28.60 -6.80 -49.85
N VAL A 700 28.05 -6.95 -48.65
CA VAL A 700 28.48 -6.28 -47.42
C VAL A 700 28.39 -7.27 -46.25
N LYS A 701 29.36 -7.22 -45.32
CA LYS A 701 29.39 -8.04 -44.10
C LYS A 701 29.85 -7.21 -42.89
N THR A 702 29.16 -7.35 -41.77
CA THR A 702 29.62 -6.83 -40.48
C THR A 702 30.80 -7.65 -39.96
N ILE A 703 31.96 -7.01 -39.79
CA ILE A 703 33.18 -7.60 -39.21
C ILE A 703 33.14 -7.50 -37.69
N LEU A 704 32.84 -6.30 -37.16
CA LEU A 704 32.77 -6.05 -35.72
C LEU A 704 31.53 -5.24 -35.39
N SER A 705 30.76 -5.73 -34.42
CA SER A 705 29.78 -4.93 -33.69
C SER A 705 30.44 -4.31 -32.47
N HIS A 706 30.03 -3.07 -32.14
CA HIS A 706 30.53 -2.32 -30.98
C HIS A 706 32.04 -2.04 -30.99
N LEU A 707 32.48 -1.15 -31.89
CA LEU A 707 33.88 -0.75 -32.07
C LEU A 707 34.55 -0.02 -30.89
N GLN A 708 33.93 0.09 -29.71
CA GLN A 708 34.40 0.99 -28.63
C GLN A 708 35.92 0.93 -28.32
N PRO A 709 36.56 -0.25 -28.19
CA PRO A 709 37.99 -0.34 -27.91
C PRO A 709 38.88 0.27 -29.00
N LEU A 710 38.48 0.13 -30.28
CA LEU A 710 39.23 0.60 -31.44
C LEU A 710 38.77 1.94 -31.99
N LEU A 711 37.66 2.47 -31.49
CA LEU A 711 36.95 3.59 -32.09
C LEU A 711 37.84 4.83 -32.21
N ASN A 712 38.65 5.09 -31.19
CA ASN A 712 39.59 6.21 -31.17
C ASN A 712 40.66 6.10 -32.26
N ASP A 713 41.26 4.92 -32.41
CA ASP A 713 42.39 4.74 -33.31
C ASP A 713 41.92 4.68 -34.77
N ILE A 714 40.77 4.05 -35.04
CA ILE A 714 40.13 4.07 -36.36
C ILE A 714 39.67 5.49 -36.72
N SER A 715 39.05 6.24 -35.81
CA SER A 715 38.61 7.61 -36.08
C SER A 715 39.79 8.55 -36.34
N LEU A 716 40.93 8.35 -35.67
CA LEU A 716 42.16 9.12 -35.92
C LEU A 716 42.77 8.80 -37.28
N LEU A 717 42.84 7.51 -37.65
CA LEU A 717 43.40 7.07 -38.94
C LEU A 717 42.54 7.48 -40.14
N THR A 718 41.22 7.55 -39.95
CA THR A 718 40.25 7.94 -40.99
C THR A 718 39.94 9.43 -41.01
N GLY A 719 40.25 10.17 -39.93
CA GLY A 719 39.89 11.59 -39.80
C GLY A 719 38.39 11.86 -39.72
N SER A 720 37.56 10.83 -39.52
CA SER A 720 36.10 10.92 -39.48
C SER A 720 35.54 10.60 -38.09
N THR A 721 34.47 11.29 -37.69
CA THR A 721 33.83 11.10 -36.39
C THR A 721 32.54 10.29 -36.49
N PRO A 722 32.33 9.26 -35.64
CA PRO A 722 31.11 8.46 -35.57
C PRO A 722 29.85 9.17 -35.03
N TYR A 723 29.80 10.50 -35.05
CA TYR A 723 28.74 11.29 -34.41
C TYR A 723 28.07 12.20 -35.44
N SER A 724 26.76 12.38 -35.30
CA SER A 724 26.00 13.44 -35.96
C SER A 724 26.41 14.82 -35.44
N ASP A 725 26.05 15.89 -36.15
CA ASP A 725 26.37 17.27 -35.73
C ASP A 725 25.82 17.61 -34.33
N LYS A 726 24.61 17.12 -34.00
CA LYS A 726 24.00 17.28 -32.68
C LYS A 726 24.80 16.54 -31.59
N GLU A 727 25.25 15.32 -31.87
CA GLU A 727 26.09 14.56 -30.94
C GLU A 727 27.47 15.19 -30.77
N ILE A 728 28.06 15.75 -31.84
CA ILE A 728 29.33 16.48 -31.78
C ILE A 728 29.23 17.65 -30.81
N ILE A 729 28.14 18.43 -30.86
CA ILE A 729 27.89 19.52 -29.91
C ILE A 729 27.88 18.99 -28.46
N GLN A 730 27.17 17.88 -28.21
CA GLN A 730 27.10 17.28 -26.89
C GLN A 730 28.45 16.74 -26.40
N LYS A 731 29.24 16.10 -27.29
CA LYS A 731 30.59 15.62 -26.95
C LYS A 731 31.56 16.76 -26.70
N ARG A 732 31.43 17.89 -27.41
CA ARG A 732 32.21 19.11 -27.15
C ARG A 732 31.85 19.74 -25.81
N ASN A 733 30.55 19.82 -25.47
CA ASN A 733 30.09 20.26 -24.16
C ASN A 733 30.63 19.37 -23.03
N LEU A 734 30.63 18.05 -23.21
CA LEU A 734 31.23 17.11 -22.26
C LEU A 734 32.75 17.32 -22.10
N LEU A 735 33.48 17.57 -23.19
CA LEU A 735 34.93 17.85 -23.15
C LEU A 735 35.27 19.14 -22.39
N MET A 736 34.44 20.17 -22.53
CA MET A 736 34.54 21.40 -21.74
C MET A 736 34.22 21.15 -20.26
N LEU A 737 33.11 20.46 -19.98
CA LEU A 737 32.68 20.10 -18.63
C LEU A 737 33.69 19.22 -17.90
N ARG A 738 34.42 18.37 -18.63
CA ARG A 738 35.49 17.52 -18.10
C ARG A 738 36.56 18.33 -17.38
N GLU A 739 37.03 19.43 -17.96
CA GLU A 739 38.06 20.24 -17.32
C GLU A 739 37.55 20.89 -16.04
N ILE A 740 36.33 21.44 -16.08
CA ILE A 740 35.66 22.03 -14.91
C ILE A 740 35.54 20.97 -13.80
N TYR A 741 35.06 19.78 -14.14
CA TYR A 741 34.93 18.66 -13.21
C TYR A 741 36.27 18.24 -12.60
N LEU A 742 37.32 18.08 -13.41
CA LEU A 742 38.65 17.72 -12.92
C LEU A 742 39.23 18.77 -11.97
N ASN A 743 39.02 20.05 -12.26
CA ASN A 743 39.47 21.13 -11.38
C ASN A 743 38.76 21.08 -10.02
N TYR A 744 37.43 20.89 -9.99
CA TYR A 744 36.69 20.72 -8.74
C TYR A 744 37.05 19.43 -8.01
N LEU A 745 37.28 18.35 -8.74
CA LEU A 745 37.68 17.07 -8.17
C LEU A 745 39.06 17.15 -7.53
N PHE A 746 39.97 17.92 -8.10
CA PHE A 746 41.28 18.18 -7.51
C PHE A 746 41.19 19.06 -6.26
N ARG A 747 40.32 20.07 -6.26
CA ARG A 747 40.01 20.83 -5.03
C ARG A 747 39.49 19.91 -3.94
N LEU A 748 38.54 19.02 -4.27
CA LEU A 748 38.02 18.03 -3.33
C LEU A 748 39.12 17.07 -2.87
N PHE A 749 39.96 16.59 -3.77
CA PHE A 749 41.06 15.66 -3.45
C PHE A 749 42.02 16.21 -2.40
N ASN A 750 42.29 17.51 -2.45
CA ASN A 750 43.15 18.20 -1.47
C ASN A 750 42.51 18.33 -0.08
N GLN A 751 41.21 18.09 0.03
CA GLN A 751 40.45 18.26 1.28
C GLN A 751 39.88 16.92 1.80
N ASP A 752 39.29 16.10 0.94
CA ASP A 752 38.82 14.74 1.19
C ASP A 752 39.23 13.82 0.04
N LYS A 753 40.39 13.19 0.23
CA LYS A 753 40.99 12.26 -0.74
C LYS A 753 40.07 11.07 -1.04
N LYS A 754 39.33 10.56 -0.06
CA LYS A 754 38.50 9.35 -0.23
C LYS A 754 37.28 9.67 -1.08
N LEU A 755 36.55 10.72 -0.73
CA LEU A 755 35.37 11.14 -1.47
C LEU A 755 35.72 11.53 -2.92
N ALA A 756 36.86 12.19 -3.13
CA ALA A 756 37.35 12.48 -4.47
C ALA A 756 37.65 11.21 -5.29
N LEU A 757 38.20 10.16 -4.66
CA LEU A 757 38.44 8.89 -5.35
C LEU A 757 37.14 8.15 -5.69
N ASP A 758 36.10 8.28 -4.88
CA ASP A 758 34.78 7.72 -5.17
C ASP A 758 34.15 8.40 -6.41
N TYR A 759 34.22 9.74 -6.50
CA TYR A 759 33.78 10.48 -7.69
C TYR A 759 34.68 10.22 -8.91
N TRP A 760 35.98 10.07 -8.72
CA TRP A 760 36.94 9.74 -9.78
C TRP A 760 36.64 8.38 -10.39
N SER A 761 36.55 7.33 -9.58
CA SER A 761 36.28 5.97 -10.04
C SER A 761 34.94 5.84 -10.78
N SER A 762 33.93 6.62 -10.36
CA SER A 762 32.59 6.61 -10.96
C SER A 762 32.48 7.28 -12.33
N TRP A 763 33.35 8.23 -12.66
CA TRP A 763 33.24 9.04 -13.89
C TRP A 763 34.48 9.00 -14.80
N LYS A 764 35.57 8.35 -14.37
CA LYS A 764 36.83 8.30 -15.12
C LYS A 764 36.65 7.75 -16.53
N SER A 765 35.91 6.65 -16.72
CA SER A 765 35.67 6.10 -18.06
C SER A 765 34.95 7.09 -18.96
N GLU A 766 33.93 7.75 -18.44
CA GLU A 766 33.00 8.63 -19.14
C GLU A 766 33.64 9.94 -19.53
N LEU A 767 34.46 10.52 -18.64
CA LEU A 767 35.20 11.76 -18.88
C LEU A 767 36.25 11.60 -19.99
N PHE A 768 36.81 10.41 -20.16
CA PHE A 768 37.86 10.12 -21.13
C PHE A 768 37.39 9.25 -22.32
N ALA A 769 36.11 8.86 -22.35
CA ALA A 769 35.47 8.18 -23.47
C ALA A 769 35.31 9.01 -24.77
N PRO A 770 35.25 10.37 -24.78
CA PRO A 770 35.15 11.13 -26.03
C PRO A 770 36.31 10.86 -26.97
N LEU A 771 36.07 11.06 -28.27
CA LEU A 771 37.09 10.77 -29.28
C LEU A 771 38.34 11.62 -29.12
N LYS A 772 39.52 11.02 -29.29
CA LYS A 772 40.81 11.72 -29.34
C LYS A 772 40.81 12.84 -30.38
N LEU A 773 40.17 12.62 -31.53
CA LEU A 773 40.04 13.62 -32.61
C LEU A 773 39.30 14.89 -32.13
N LEU A 774 38.19 14.73 -31.40
CA LEU A 774 37.45 15.85 -30.81
C LEU A 774 38.20 16.49 -29.63
N SER A 775 38.93 15.67 -28.87
CA SER A 775 39.74 16.13 -27.73
C SER A 775 40.90 17.02 -28.15
N ARG A 776 41.35 16.97 -29.41
CA ARG A 776 42.44 17.80 -29.94
C ARG A 776 42.11 19.30 -29.84
N ASP A 777 40.85 19.65 -30.03
CA ASP A 777 40.38 21.04 -30.02
C ASP A 777 40.12 21.55 -28.59
N TYR A 778 40.11 20.65 -27.61
CA TYR A 778 39.89 20.93 -26.18
C TYR A 778 40.95 20.22 -25.31
N PRO A 779 42.23 20.62 -25.43
CA PRO A 779 43.29 20.04 -24.62
C PRO A 779 43.07 20.37 -23.14
N LEU A 780 43.40 19.42 -22.25
CA LEU A 780 43.41 19.69 -20.81
C LEU A 780 44.48 20.73 -20.48
N SER A 781 44.15 21.70 -19.64
CA SER A 781 45.17 22.58 -19.05
C SER A 781 46.17 21.79 -18.21
N GLN A 782 47.35 22.37 -17.98
CA GLN A 782 48.39 21.77 -17.15
C GLN A 782 47.85 21.41 -15.75
N ASN A 783 47.04 22.28 -15.15
CA ASN A 783 46.42 22.03 -13.86
C ASN A 783 45.51 20.80 -13.86
N ALA A 784 44.73 20.59 -14.92
CA ALA A 784 43.87 19.41 -15.04
C ALA A 784 44.70 18.13 -15.30
N LEU A 785 45.82 18.23 -16.02
CA LEU A 785 46.76 17.11 -16.20
C LEU A 785 47.46 16.72 -14.90
N ASP A 786 47.85 17.70 -14.10
CA ASP A 786 48.44 17.49 -12.78
C ASP A 786 47.41 16.84 -11.84
N ALA A 787 46.15 17.29 -11.90
CA ALA A 787 45.04 16.69 -11.17
C ALA A 787 44.81 15.22 -11.54
N VAL A 788 44.75 14.92 -12.84
CA VAL A 788 44.61 13.54 -13.35
C VAL A 788 45.79 12.68 -12.91
N THR A 789 47.01 13.23 -12.92
CA THR A 789 48.21 12.51 -12.47
C THR A 789 48.14 12.21 -10.97
N ALA A 790 47.76 13.19 -10.15
CA ALA A 790 47.58 13.02 -8.71
C ALA A 790 46.48 12.00 -8.39
N LEU A 791 45.32 12.07 -9.05
CA LEU A 791 44.20 11.15 -8.87
C LEU A 791 44.55 9.73 -9.33
N ASN A 792 45.19 9.56 -10.49
CA ASN A 792 45.66 8.24 -10.95
C ASN A 792 46.74 7.66 -10.03
N ASN A 793 47.66 8.48 -9.52
CA ASN A 793 48.67 8.02 -8.58
C ASN A 793 48.04 7.64 -7.24
N ALA A 794 47.01 8.36 -6.79
CA ALA A 794 46.26 8.03 -5.60
C ALA A 794 45.35 6.81 -5.77
N GLU A 795 44.72 6.63 -6.91
CA GLU A 795 43.94 5.43 -7.25
C GLU A 795 44.87 4.22 -7.37
N LYS A 796 46.07 4.39 -7.96
CA LYS A 796 47.13 3.38 -7.96
C LYS A 796 47.66 3.14 -6.56
N SER A 797 47.79 4.16 -5.71
CA SER A 797 48.22 3.99 -4.32
C SER A 797 47.13 3.35 -3.48
N VAL A 798 45.83 3.54 -3.77
CA VAL A 798 44.71 2.87 -3.11
C VAL A 798 44.47 1.47 -3.68
N SER A 799 44.71 1.25 -4.97
CA SER A 799 44.74 -0.09 -5.57
C SER A 799 45.99 -0.85 -5.15
N MET A 800 47.11 -0.13 -4.91
CA MET A 800 48.30 -0.65 -4.26
C MET A 800 48.16 -0.67 -2.76
N ASP A 801 47.29 0.08 -2.09
CA ASP A 801 46.98 -0.10 -0.66
C ASP A 801 45.82 -1.07 -0.50
N ASN A 802 45.14 -1.50 -1.55
CA ASN A 802 44.25 -2.67 -1.58
C ASN A 802 45.04 -3.92 -2.03
N ASN A 803 46.11 -3.73 -2.82
CA ASN A 803 47.11 -4.75 -3.14
C ASN A 803 48.33 -4.74 -2.18
N ASN A 804 48.44 -3.79 -1.24
CA ASN A 804 49.41 -3.66 -0.13
C ASN A 804 48.70 -3.48 1.23
N THR A 805 47.36 -3.43 1.26
CA THR A 805 46.55 -4.22 2.21
C THR A 805 46.27 -5.61 1.65
N ALA A 806 47.02 -6.05 0.63
CA ALA A 806 47.87 -7.19 0.92
C ALA A 806 48.93 -6.74 1.90
N SER A 807 48.52 -6.72 3.17
CA SER A 807 49.37 -6.72 4.35
C SER A 807 50.72 -7.32 3.99
N SER A 808 51.79 -6.56 4.29
CA SER A 808 53.17 -6.95 4.04
C SER A 808 53.33 -8.45 4.25
N LEU A 809 54.13 -9.17 3.46
CA LEU A 809 54.33 -10.60 3.71
C LEU A 809 54.76 -10.88 5.18
N SER A 810 55.26 -9.86 5.88
CA SER A 810 55.47 -9.82 7.34
C SER A 810 54.19 -9.64 8.17
N ASP A 811 53.18 -8.87 7.76
CA ASP A 811 51.86 -8.76 8.40
C ASP A 811 50.91 -9.86 7.95
N ARG A 812 51.08 -10.45 6.77
CA ARG A 812 50.43 -11.71 6.37
C ARG A 812 51.13 -12.91 6.96
N MET A 813 52.45 -12.92 7.16
CA MET A 813 53.08 -13.94 8.01
C MET A 813 52.89 -13.62 9.48
N SER A 814 52.65 -12.39 9.93
CA SER A 814 52.35 -12.10 11.35
C SER A 814 50.86 -12.20 11.64
N ASN A 815 49.94 -12.00 10.69
CA ASN A 815 48.51 -12.29 10.82
C ASN A 815 48.13 -13.68 10.32
N ALA A 816 48.94 -14.34 9.49
CA ALA A 816 48.85 -15.78 9.27
C ALA A 816 49.73 -16.54 10.25
N LEU A 817 50.74 -15.99 10.94
CA LEU A 817 51.31 -16.64 12.13
C LEU A 817 50.51 -16.28 13.37
N SER A 818 49.88 -15.10 13.49
CA SER A 818 48.88 -14.87 14.55
C SER A 818 47.55 -15.53 14.22
N GLY A 819 47.22 -15.72 12.94
CA GLY A 819 46.02 -16.42 12.46
C GLY A 819 46.23 -17.91 12.25
N ILE A 820 47.46 -18.42 12.07
CA ILE A 820 47.82 -19.84 12.22
C ILE A 820 48.11 -20.11 13.69
N VAL A 821 48.64 -19.19 14.50
CA VAL A 821 48.67 -19.37 15.96
C VAL A 821 47.24 -19.28 16.51
N GLU A 822 46.35 -18.39 16.05
CA GLU A 822 44.93 -18.37 16.45
C GLU A 822 44.08 -19.47 15.80
N MET A 823 44.33 -19.90 14.55
CA MET A 823 43.71 -21.10 13.97
C MET A 823 44.21 -22.35 14.68
N THR A 824 45.50 -22.48 14.95
CA THR A 824 46.03 -23.63 15.71
C THR A 824 45.64 -23.56 17.20
N TYR A 825 45.33 -22.38 17.76
CA TYR A 825 44.74 -22.21 19.11
C TYR A 825 43.22 -22.41 19.14
N SER A 826 42.48 -22.14 18.05
CA SER A 826 41.02 -22.34 17.93
C SER A 826 40.63 -23.74 17.43
N PHE A 827 41.56 -24.46 16.78
CA PHE A 827 41.42 -25.90 16.52
C PHE A 827 41.50 -26.74 17.80
N PHE A 828 42.01 -26.19 18.92
CA PHE A 828 42.21 -26.90 20.19
C PHE A 828 41.54 -26.27 21.42
N LYS A 829 40.59 -25.33 21.25
CA LYS A 829 39.73 -24.90 22.35
C LYS A 829 38.25 -25.16 22.04
N PRO A 830 37.47 -25.68 22.99
CA PRO A 830 36.02 -25.70 22.84
C PRO A 830 35.57 -24.25 22.76
N SER A 831 35.21 -23.78 21.55
CA SER A 831 34.70 -22.41 21.35
C SER A 831 33.50 -22.24 22.27
N SER A 832 33.62 -21.37 23.27
CA SER A 832 32.50 -21.08 24.14
C SER A 832 31.37 -20.49 23.28
N LEU A 833 30.11 -20.62 23.71
CA LEU A 833 28.97 -20.04 22.99
C LEU A 833 29.23 -18.57 22.65
N ARG A 834 29.82 -17.83 23.60
CA ARG A 834 30.25 -16.44 23.46
C ARG A 834 31.20 -16.22 22.28
N ASP A 835 32.23 -17.05 22.12
CA ASP A 835 33.20 -16.91 21.04
C ASP A 835 32.56 -17.19 19.67
N ILE A 836 31.67 -18.19 19.62
CA ILE A 836 30.95 -18.57 18.40
C ILE A 836 30.08 -17.42 17.90
N VAL A 837 29.21 -16.87 18.76
CA VAL A 837 28.26 -15.83 18.35
C VAL A 837 28.96 -14.50 18.05
N MET A 838 30.04 -14.17 18.77
CA MET A 838 30.88 -13.00 18.48
C MET A 838 31.56 -13.12 17.11
N ASN A 839 32.19 -14.26 16.84
CA ASN A 839 32.90 -14.48 15.58
C ASN A 839 31.93 -14.45 14.40
N TYR A 840 30.74 -15.05 14.54
CA TYR A 840 29.71 -15.01 13.50
C TYR A 840 29.23 -13.58 13.22
N TYR A 841 28.97 -12.79 14.27
CA TYR A 841 28.53 -11.40 14.13
C TYR A 841 29.60 -10.50 13.47
N VAL A 842 30.89 -10.74 13.77
CA VAL A 842 32.01 -10.01 13.15
C VAL A 842 32.28 -10.48 11.72
N LYS A 843 32.18 -11.79 11.43
CA LYS A 843 32.37 -12.34 10.08
C LYS A 843 31.39 -11.74 9.08
N GLU A 844 30.11 -11.61 9.46
CA GLU A 844 29.08 -10.97 8.63
C GLU A 844 29.44 -9.52 8.27
N SER A 845 30.08 -8.77 9.17
CA SER A 845 30.48 -7.39 8.89
C SER A 845 31.59 -7.24 7.84
N LYS A 846 32.24 -8.35 7.43
CA LYS A 846 33.41 -8.36 6.55
C LYS A 846 33.19 -9.06 5.19
N GLU A 847 32.13 -9.85 5.02
CA GLU A 847 31.89 -10.66 3.81
C GLU A 847 30.44 -10.51 3.29
N GLU A 848 30.25 -10.46 1.96
CA GLU A 848 28.93 -10.59 1.34
C GLU A 848 28.47 -12.06 1.34
N MET A 849 27.96 -12.56 2.48
CA MET A 849 27.39 -13.91 2.57
C MET A 849 26.02 -14.02 1.87
N GLU A 850 25.80 -15.11 1.12
CA GLU A 850 24.50 -15.47 0.52
C GLU A 850 23.46 -15.83 1.59
N CYS A 851 22.22 -15.34 1.41
CA CYS A 851 21.13 -15.38 2.41
C CYS A 851 20.57 -16.74 2.81
N ASP A 852 21.03 -17.85 2.22
CA ASP A 852 20.49 -19.20 2.49
C ASP A 852 21.47 -20.14 3.21
N THR A 853 22.64 -19.64 3.62
CA THR A 853 23.63 -20.43 4.37
C THR A 853 23.46 -20.29 5.89
N TYR A 854 23.53 -21.41 6.63
CA TYR A 854 23.46 -21.43 8.09
C TYR A 854 24.60 -22.25 8.70
N GLU A 855 25.09 -21.83 9.86
CA GLU A 855 26.11 -22.53 10.64
C GLU A 855 25.43 -23.25 11.81
N LYS A 856 25.57 -24.58 11.88
CA LYS A 856 24.92 -25.44 12.88
C LYS A 856 25.92 -25.87 13.95
N TYR A 857 25.52 -25.76 15.22
CA TYR A 857 26.33 -26.05 16.39
C TYR A 857 25.65 -27.09 17.28
N ASP A 858 25.61 -28.36 16.83
CA ASP A 858 24.85 -29.44 17.44
C ASP A 858 25.16 -29.67 18.93
N LYS A 859 26.43 -29.55 19.34
CA LYS A 859 26.86 -29.72 20.74
C LYS A 859 26.28 -28.66 21.69
N LEU A 860 25.95 -27.49 21.17
CA LEU A 860 25.37 -26.37 21.91
C LEU A 860 23.88 -26.17 21.56
N ASN A 861 23.31 -27.06 20.74
CA ASN A 861 21.90 -27.09 20.40
C ASN A 861 21.34 -25.82 19.72
N PHE A 862 22.14 -25.14 18.90
CA PHE A 862 21.67 -23.98 18.12
C PHE A 862 22.28 -23.91 16.73
N LYS A 863 21.69 -23.06 15.88
CA LYS A 863 22.23 -22.65 14.60
C LYS A 863 22.11 -21.13 14.42
N LEU A 864 23.00 -20.58 13.61
CA LEU A 864 23.03 -19.17 13.22
C LEU A 864 22.77 -19.07 11.72
N LYS A 865 21.93 -18.12 11.32
CA LYS A 865 21.68 -17.82 9.91
C LYS A 865 21.48 -16.33 9.69
N LEU A 866 21.81 -15.87 8.49
CA LEU A 866 21.49 -14.52 8.04
C LEU A 866 20.06 -14.50 7.50
N PHE A 867 19.27 -13.50 7.89
CA PHE A 867 17.89 -13.31 7.45
C PHE A 867 17.74 -11.92 6.83
N GLN A 868 17.28 -11.85 5.58
CA GLN A 868 17.05 -10.60 4.85
C GLN A 868 15.56 -10.35 4.65
N SER A 869 15.10 -9.11 4.90
CA SER A 869 13.70 -8.70 4.72
C SER A 869 13.55 -7.73 3.56
N MET A 870 13.20 -8.23 2.36
CA MET A 870 12.84 -7.49 1.13
C MET A 870 13.86 -6.48 0.53
N GLU A 871 14.76 -5.88 1.32
CA GLU A 871 15.84 -4.96 0.91
C GLU A 871 17.21 -5.53 1.29
N ARG A 872 18.27 -5.22 0.54
CA ARG A 872 19.65 -5.71 0.82
C ARG A 872 20.21 -5.26 2.17
N ASP A 873 19.66 -4.20 2.73
CA ASP A 873 20.20 -3.47 3.89
C ASP A 873 19.43 -3.71 5.21
N THR A 874 18.37 -4.55 5.20
CA THR A 874 17.53 -4.90 6.37
C THR A 874 17.90 -6.25 6.98
N ARG A 875 19.20 -6.57 7.04
CA ARG A 875 19.68 -7.90 7.48
C ARG A 875 19.58 -8.08 9.00
N TRP A 876 19.38 -9.33 9.41
CA TRP A 876 19.34 -9.80 10.78
C TRP A 876 20.15 -11.07 10.92
N VAL A 877 20.85 -11.23 12.06
CA VAL A 877 21.39 -12.54 12.46
C VAL A 877 20.32 -13.23 13.31
N GLN A 878 19.89 -14.41 12.89
CA GLN A 878 18.94 -15.23 13.64
C GLN A 878 19.66 -16.35 14.37
N TYR A 879 19.41 -16.46 15.67
CA TYR A 879 19.73 -17.61 16.50
C TYR A 879 18.49 -18.50 16.60
N GLU A 880 18.65 -19.79 16.34
CA GLU A 880 17.56 -20.78 16.36
C GLU A 880 18.01 -22.06 17.08
N ARG A 881 17.25 -22.50 18.08
CA ARG A 881 17.46 -23.77 18.78
C ARG A 881 17.21 -24.96 17.84
N CYS A 882 18.04 -25.99 17.92
CA CYS A 882 17.91 -27.19 17.08
C CYS A 882 16.91 -28.22 17.67
N HIS A 883 16.91 -28.41 18.99
CA HIS A 883 16.11 -29.41 19.69
C HIS A 883 15.45 -28.85 20.97
N PRO A 884 14.12 -29.04 21.18
CA PRO A 884 13.17 -29.54 20.19
C PRO A 884 13.05 -28.57 19.00
N PRO A 885 12.73 -29.09 17.80
CA PRO A 885 12.68 -28.29 16.58
C PRO A 885 11.66 -27.16 16.70
N VAL A 886 12.04 -26.00 16.18
CA VAL A 886 11.19 -24.81 16.15
C VAL A 886 10.10 -25.00 15.09
N LYS A 887 8.82 -24.91 15.49
CA LYS A 887 7.68 -24.90 14.56
C LYS A 887 7.65 -23.58 13.77
N PRO A 888 6.98 -23.53 12.61
CA PRO A 888 6.73 -22.27 11.91
C PRO A 888 6.20 -21.21 12.88
N LEU A 889 6.75 -19.99 12.81
CA LEU A 889 6.33 -18.90 13.67
C LEU A 889 4.90 -18.49 13.30
N GLU A 890 3.94 -18.88 14.13
CA GLU A 890 2.59 -18.30 14.18
C GLU A 890 2.63 -16.97 14.96
N SER A 891 1.60 -16.15 14.78
CA SER A 891 1.48 -14.84 15.43
C SER A 891 1.37 -14.97 16.94
N ASP A 892 2.33 -14.45 17.70
CA ASP A 892 2.34 -14.46 19.16
C ASP A 892 3.01 -13.18 19.72
N TRP A 893 3.08 -13.09 21.04
CA TRP A 893 3.85 -12.10 21.78
C TRP A 893 5.36 -12.22 21.48
N LYS A 894 6.04 -11.08 21.43
CA LYS A 894 7.49 -10.99 21.25
C LYS A 894 8.08 -9.93 22.16
N PHE A 895 9.30 -10.18 22.63
CA PHE A 895 10.08 -9.22 23.41
C PHE A 895 11.04 -8.48 22.50
N ASN A 896 11.23 -7.20 22.77
CA ASN A 896 12.17 -6.32 22.10
C ASN A 896 13.14 -5.79 23.14
N VAL A 897 14.44 -5.84 22.82
CA VAL A 897 15.52 -5.39 23.70
C VAL A 897 16.19 -4.18 23.06
N SER A 898 16.19 -3.06 23.78
CA SER A 898 16.78 -1.79 23.37
C SER A 898 18.28 -1.78 23.62
N ILE A 899 19.08 -1.85 22.57
CA ILE A 899 20.54 -1.89 22.66
C ILE A 899 21.14 -0.80 21.79
N HIS A 900 22.06 0.01 22.33
CA HIS A 900 22.80 0.99 21.55
C HIS A 900 23.57 0.30 20.42
N LYS A 901 23.55 0.88 19.23
CA LYS A 901 24.11 0.27 18.00
C LYS A 901 25.56 -0.24 18.14
N ASP A 902 26.40 0.49 18.90
CA ASP A 902 27.82 0.14 19.10
C ASP A 902 28.03 -0.99 20.12
N ASP A 903 27.00 -1.34 20.88
CA ASP A 903 27.08 -2.33 21.95
C ASP A 903 26.47 -3.69 21.53
N LEU A 904 25.96 -3.83 20.30
CA LEU A 904 25.30 -5.05 19.81
C LEU A 904 26.21 -6.28 19.81
N SER A 905 27.47 -6.14 19.41
CA SER A 905 28.45 -7.23 19.45
C SER A 905 28.74 -7.71 20.87
N LYS A 906 28.63 -6.81 21.87
CA LYS A 906 28.79 -7.13 23.29
C LYS A 906 27.52 -7.70 23.91
N ALA A 907 26.35 -7.24 23.47
CA ALA A 907 25.05 -7.70 23.96
C ALA A 907 24.71 -9.11 23.45
N PHE A 908 25.07 -9.45 22.21
CA PHE A 908 24.68 -10.72 21.61
C PHE A 908 25.10 -11.96 22.41
N PRO A 909 26.35 -12.09 22.91
CA PRO A 909 26.73 -13.17 23.81
C PRO A 909 25.86 -13.29 25.05
N VAL A 910 25.52 -12.16 25.70
CA VAL A 910 24.71 -12.15 26.92
C VAL A 910 23.33 -12.74 26.63
N VAL A 911 22.68 -12.27 25.55
CA VAL A 911 21.35 -12.75 25.19
C VAL A 911 21.40 -14.21 24.73
N ALA A 912 22.42 -14.61 23.97
CA ALA A 912 22.56 -15.98 23.48
C ALA A 912 22.88 -16.98 24.61
N GLU A 913 23.65 -16.60 25.63
CA GLU A 913 23.89 -17.44 26.81
C GLU A 913 22.60 -17.69 27.59
N ILE A 914 21.79 -16.65 27.80
CA ILE A 914 20.48 -16.75 28.45
C ILE A 914 19.53 -17.59 27.61
N ALA A 915 19.51 -17.36 26.28
CA ALA A 915 18.71 -18.15 25.36
C ALA A 915 19.09 -19.63 25.39
N ASN A 916 20.38 -19.96 25.42
CA ASN A 916 20.83 -21.33 25.52
C ASN A 916 20.48 -21.98 26.88
N ARG A 917 20.67 -21.25 27.99
CA ARG A 917 20.39 -21.73 29.35
C ARG A 917 18.91 -22.08 29.55
N HIS A 918 18.01 -21.23 29.06
CA HIS A 918 16.56 -21.41 29.17
C HIS A 918 15.95 -22.15 27.99
N GLY A 919 16.77 -22.60 27.03
CA GLY A 919 16.31 -23.28 25.84
C GLY A 919 15.35 -22.43 24.99
N LEU A 920 15.59 -21.13 24.88
CA LEU A 920 14.76 -20.25 24.05
C LEU A 920 14.86 -20.64 22.57
N GLY A 921 13.74 -20.56 21.86
CA GLY A 921 13.64 -21.17 20.53
C GLY A 921 14.21 -20.29 19.43
N VAL A 922 13.78 -19.02 19.34
CA VAL A 922 14.24 -18.09 18.30
C VAL A 922 14.45 -16.69 18.85
N LEU A 923 15.58 -16.10 18.49
CA LEU A 923 15.79 -14.66 18.58
C LEU A 923 16.52 -14.15 17.35
N LYS A 924 16.41 -12.86 17.09
CA LYS A 924 17.15 -12.18 16.03
C LYS A 924 17.76 -10.88 16.54
N ILE A 925 18.92 -10.55 15.99
CA ILE A 925 19.66 -9.32 16.27
C ILE A 925 19.96 -8.57 14.97
N MET A 926 19.84 -7.25 14.99
CA MET A 926 20.22 -6.41 13.85
C MET A 926 21.72 -6.57 13.55
N THR A 927 22.07 -6.62 12.26
CA THR A 927 23.46 -6.49 11.86
C THR A 927 23.97 -5.07 12.14
N ALA A 928 25.30 -4.90 12.23
CA ALA A 928 25.88 -3.59 12.51
C ALA A 928 25.49 -2.54 11.45
N ALA A 929 25.42 -2.95 10.17
CA ALA A 929 24.97 -2.08 9.07
C ALA A 929 23.51 -1.65 9.24
N HIS A 930 22.62 -2.60 9.58
CA HIS A 930 21.21 -2.31 9.79
C HIS A 930 21.01 -1.37 10.98
N ALA A 931 21.64 -1.65 12.13
CA ALA A 931 21.54 -0.81 13.32
C ALA A 931 22.05 0.62 13.07
N ASN A 932 23.20 0.77 12.39
CA ASN A 932 23.72 2.08 12.02
C ASN A 932 22.76 2.87 11.14
N ARG A 933 22.11 2.22 10.18
CA ARG A 933 21.12 2.84 9.30
C ARG A 933 19.85 3.27 10.04
N VAL A 934 19.30 2.40 10.89
CA VAL A 934 18.12 2.69 11.72
C VAL A 934 18.36 3.90 12.61
N HIS A 935 19.54 3.97 13.24
CA HIS A 935 19.94 5.08 14.09
C HIS A 935 20.25 6.35 13.28
N LYS A 936 20.93 6.23 12.13
CA LYS A 936 21.21 7.37 11.22
C LYS A 936 19.94 8.06 10.75
N TYR A 937 18.90 7.30 10.41
CA TYR A 937 17.62 7.85 9.95
C TYR A 937 16.62 8.12 11.09
N ASN A 938 17.03 7.96 12.36
CA ASN A 938 16.17 8.13 13.53
C ASN A 938 14.80 7.42 13.39
N ASN A 939 14.82 6.16 12.93
CA ASN A 939 13.58 5.41 12.69
C ASN A 939 12.95 5.00 14.04
N LYS A 940 12.05 5.87 14.55
CA LYS A 940 11.36 5.73 15.84
C LYS A 940 10.57 4.42 16.01
N ASN A 941 10.22 3.75 14.92
CA ASN A 941 9.48 2.48 14.97
C ASN A 941 10.41 1.27 15.18
N MET A 942 11.71 1.43 14.89
CA MET A 942 12.73 0.37 14.94
C MET A 942 13.75 0.55 16.08
N ILE A 943 14.04 1.80 16.47
CA ILE A 943 14.88 2.10 17.64
C ILE A 943 14.22 1.52 18.89
N GLY A 944 14.96 0.74 19.67
CA GLY A 944 14.45 -0.01 20.82
C GLY A 944 14.00 -1.44 20.49
N ARG A 945 14.28 -1.93 19.27
CA ARG A 945 14.00 -3.29 18.80
C ARG A 945 15.24 -3.98 18.22
N GLU A 946 16.43 -3.58 18.64
CA GLU A 946 17.67 -4.07 18.05
C GLU A 946 17.88 -5.59 18.24
N ILE A 947 17.29 -6.16 19.29
CA ILE A 947 17.13 -7.61 19.47
C ILE A 947 15.65 -7.93 19.66
N VAL A 948 15.17 -9.00 19.01
CA VAL A 948 13.80 -9.51 19.15
C VAL A 948 13.83 -10.97 19.56
N ILE A 949 13.12 -11.31 20.64
CA ILE A 949 12.96 -12.68 21.15
C ILE A 949 11.51 -13.12 20.95
N TYR A 950 11.31 -14.25 20.30
CA TYR A 950 9.97 -14.76 19.98
C TYR A 950 9.47 -15.69 21.09
N ARG A 951 8.24 -15.47 21.56
CA ARG A 951 7.63 -16.33 22.58
C ARG A 951 7.07 -17.64 22.02
N ASN A 952 6.53 -17.62 20.80
CA ASN A 952 5.84 -18.77 20.20
C ASN A 952 6.65 -20.09 20.26
N PRO A 953 7.97 -20.12 19.96
CA PRO A 953 8.74 -21.35 20.08
C PRO A 953 8.81 -21.96 21.51
N ASN A 954 8.29 -21.25 22.51
CA ASN A 954 8.43 -21.50 23.95
C ASN A 954 7.10 -21.38 24.71
N LEU A 955 5.99 -21.91 24.15
CA LEU A 955 4.65 -21.86 24.77
C LEU A 955 4.57 -22.47 26.19
N ASP A 956 5.47 -23.40 26.52
CA ASP A 956 5.51 -24.06 27.82
C ASP A 956 6.02 -23.14 28.95
N ILE A 957 6.70 -22.03 28.60
CA ILE A 957 7.22 -21.06 29.57
C ILE A 957 6.09 -20.10 29.98
N ARG A 958 5.74 -20.13 31.27
CA ARG A 958 4.70 -19.27 31.86
C ARG A 958 5.19 -17.85 32.07
N ALA A 959 4.26 -16.91 32.26
CA ALA A 959 4.58 -15.50 32.48
C ALA A 959 5.60 -15.25 33.59
N ALA A 960 5.44 -15.88 34.76
CA ALA A 960 6.39 -15.73 35.88
C ALA A 960 7.83 -16.16 35.51
N GLN A 961 7.97 -17.27 34.77
CA GLN A 961 9.28 -17.74 34.30
C GLN A 961 9.87 -16.80 33.25
N TRP A 962 9.04 -16.25 32.35
CA TRP A 962 9.49 -15.19 31.44
C TRP A 962 9.99 -13.96 32.18
N ILE A 963 9.34 -13.57 33.29
CA ILE A 963 9.80 -12.46 34.12
C ILE A 963 11.15 -12.77 34.79
N GLU A 964 11.39 -14.01 35.23
CA GLU A 964 12.70 -14.44 35.72
C GLU A 964 13.79 -14.32 34.64
N ILE A 965 13.49 -14.80 33.42
CA ILE A 965 14.40 -14.71 32.26
C ILE A 965 14.70 -13.25 31.91
N ILE A 966 13.68 -12.38 31.94
CA ILE A 966 13.84 -10.94 31.68
C ILE A 966 14.68 -10.30 32.79
N ASN A 967 14.45 -10.61 34.06
CA ASN A 967 15.27 -10.10 35.17
C ASN A 967 16.75 -10.49 35.02
N GLU A 968 17.01 -11.73 34.58
CA GLU A 968 18.37 -12.20 34.29
C GLU A 968 18.98 -11.46 33.10
N LEU A 969 18.19 -11.18 32.06
CA LEU A 969 18.59 -10.40 30.90
C LEU A 969 18.95 -8.95 31.27
N GLU A 970 18.07 -8.26 31.99
CA GLU A 970 18.30 -6.89 32.48
C GLU A 970 19.57 -6.81 33.32
N SER A 971 19.76 -7.76 34.25
CA SER A 971 20.93 -7.84 35.12
C SER A 971 22.22 -8.12 34.34
N GLY A 972 22.17 -9.05 33.37
CA GLY A 972 23.31 -9.41 32.53
C GLY A 972 23.78 -8.26 31.64
N LEU A 973 22.84 -7.54 31.02
CA LEU A 973 23.13 -6.37 30.18
C LEU A 973 23.70 -5.21 31.02
N LYS A 974 23.11 -4.94 32.18
CA LYS A 974 23.59 -3.90 33.12
C LYS A 974 25.00 -4.21 33.63
N LYS A 975 25.27 -5.46 34.03
CA LYS A 975 26.59 -5.91 34.49
C LYS A 975 27.67 -5.78 33.40
N THR A 976 27.27 -5.92 32.14
CA THR A 976 28.16 -5.81 30.98
C THR A 976 28.36 -4.36 30.52
N GLY A 977 27.66 -3.40 31.13
CA GLY A 977 27.78 -1.97 30.81
C GLY A 977 27.16 -1.60 29.46
N ILE A 978 26.16 -2.36 29.00
CA ILE A 978 25.48 -2.11 27.72
C ILE A 978 24.60 -0.87 27.82
N ARG A 979 24.65 0.03 26.84
CA ARG A 979 23.77 1.21 26.78
C ARG A 979 22.45 0.86 26.08
N THR A 980 21.36 1.50 26.50
CA THR A 980 20.10 1.46 25.76
C THR A 980 20.18 2.34 24.52
N SER A 981 19.43 1.99 23.47
CA SER A 981 19.29 2.85 22.29
C SER A 981 18.35 4.03 22.51
N THR A 982 17.45 3.91 23.49
CA THR A 982 16.45 4.91 23.89
C THR A 982 16.02 4.67 25.33
N ASP A 983 15.68 5.72 26.06
CA ASP A 983 15.13 5.62 27.43
C ASP A 983 13.65 5.22 27.45
N ARG A 984 12.98 5.30 26.29
CA ARG A 984 11.55 4.94 26.13
C ARG A 984 11.39 3.86 25.09
N CYS A 985 10.60 2.83 25.41
CA CYS A 985 10.25 1.81 24.41
C CYS A 985 9.38 2.42 23.28
N PRO A 986 9.33 1.78 22.09
CA PRO A 986 8.40 2.17 21.04
C PRO A 986 6.95 2.26 21.55
N SER A 987 6.15 3.19 21.01
CA SER A 987 4.74 3.38 21.43
C SER A 987 3.87 2.15 21.22
N SER A 988 4.23 1.30 20.26
CA SER A 988 3.59 0.02 19.96
C SER A 988 3.94 -1.10 20.93
N ASN A 989 4.88 -0.87 21.87
CA ASN A 989 5.26 -1.81 22.91
C ASN A 989 4.80 -1.35 24.29
N ARG A 990 4.76 -2.28 25.24
CA ARG A 990 4.69 -2.01 26.68
C ARG A 990 6.03 -2.33 27.34
N GLN A 991 6.53 -1.41 28.16
CA GLN A 991 7.80 -1.56 28.87
C GLN A 991 7.68 -2.58 30.02
N LEU A 992 8.69 -3.45 30.16
CA LEU A 992 8.81 -4.39 31.29
C LEU A 992 10.11 -4.16 32.08
N GLY A 993 11.21 -3.81 31.42
CA GLY A 993 12.50 -3.50 32.03
C GLY A 993 13.14 -2.26 31.41
N LYS A 994 14.39 -1.97 31.80
CA LYS A 994 15.20 -0.90 31.20
C LYS A 994 15.54 -1.19 29.74
N TYR A 995 15.94 -2.41 29.45
CA TYR A 995 16.24 -2.85 28.08
C TYR A 995 15.00 -3.46 27.42
N THR A 996 14.14 -4.14 28.17
CA THR A 996 13.12 -5.04 27.62
C THR A 996 11.72 -4.42 27.55
N SER A 997 11.06 -4.60 26.43
CA SER A 997 9.64 -4.30 26.21
C SER A 997 8.98 -5.44 25.44
N TYR A 998 7.64 -5.52 25.43
CA TYR A 998 6.92 -6.57 24.69
C TYR A 998 5.78 -6.00 23.84
N THR A 999 5.40 -6.75 22.81
CA THR A 999 4.30 -6.45 21.89
C THR A 999 3.76 -7.74 21.27
N HIS A 1000 2.62 -7.67 20.57
CA HIS A 1000 2.11 -8.76 19.75
C HIS A 1000 2.31 -8.47 18.25
N GLU A 1001 2.43 -9.52 17.45
CA GLU A 1001 2.56 -9.41 15.99
C GLU A 1001 1.27 -8.95 15.30
N ALA A 1002 0.10 -9.30 15.86
CA ALA A 1002 -1.23 -8.95 15.33
C ALA A 1002 -1.46 -7.46 14.97
N TRP A 1003 -0.80 -6.51 15.62
CA TRP A 1003 -0.86 -5.08 15.26
C TRP A 1003 0.50 -4.49 14.83
N THR A 1004 1.59 -5.28 14.81
CA THR A 1004 2.93 -4.78 14.42
C THR A 1004 3.45 -5.35 13.11
N ASP A 1005 2.78 -6.34 12.52
CA ASP A 1005 3.22 -6.99 11.27
C ASP A 1005 3.12 -6.06 10.05
N SER A 1006 2.00 -5.33 9.92
CA SER A 1006 1.78 -4.41 8.78
C SER A 1006 2.07 -2.94 9.09
N GLN A 1007 1.95 -2.53 10.35
CA GLN A 1007 2.09 -1.13 10.80
C GLN A 1007 2.72 -1.09 12.19
N MET A 1008 4.00 -0.74 12.31
CA MET A 1008 4.70 -0.73 13.60
C MET A 1008 4.41 0.49 14.48
N ASN A 1009 3.54 1.40 14.03
CA ASN A 1009 3.21 2.66 14.69
C ASN A 1009 1.88 2.64 15.48
N ILE A 1010 1.13 1.54 15.50
CA ILE A 1010 -0.11 1.42 16.29
C ILE A 1010 0.26 1.35 17.78
N PRO A 1011 -0.17 2.30 18.63
CA PRO A 1011 0.13 2.28 20.07
C PRO A 1011 -0.35 0.99 20.74
N PHE A 1012 0.39 0.48 21.74
CA PHE A 1012 0.08 -0.78 22.41
C PHE A 1012 -1.36 -0.81 22.97
N ALA A 1013 -1.79 0.27 23.63
CA ALA A 1013 -3.11 0.37 24.23
C ALA A 1013 -4.25 0.33 23.20
N GLU A 1014 -3.99 0.82 21.98
CA GLU A 1014 -4.93 0.71 20.86
C GLU A 1014 -4.88 -0.70 20.27
N GLY A 1015 -3.68 -1.20 19.95
CA GLY A 1015 -3.48 -2.50 19.31
C GLY A 1015 -4.05 -3.67 20.11
N ILE A 1016 -3.85 -3.69 21.43
CA ILE A 1016 -4.36 -4.75 22.30
C ILE A 1016 -5.90 -4.79 22.35
N VAL A 1017 -6.54 -3.61 22.35
CA VAL A 1017 -8.01 -3.49 22.36
C VAL A 1017 -8.59 -3.84 20.99
N GLU A 1018 -7.96 -3.37 19.92
CA GLU A 1018 -8.40 -3.65 18.56
C GLU A 1018 -8.35 -5.14 18.21
N THR A 1019 -7.43 -5.88 18.83
CA THR A 1019 -7.19 -7.31 18.63
C THR A 1019 -7.83 -8.21 19.68
N ALA A 1020 -8.55 -7.63 20.65
CA ALA A 1020 -9.20 -8.33 21.76
C ALA A 1020 -8.25 -9.25 22.55
N LEU A 1021 -7.01 -8.79 22.76
CA LEU A 1021 -5.93 -9.52 23.44
C LEU A 1021 -5.75 -9.11 24.91
N GLU A 1022 -6.63 -8.28 25.47
CA GLU A 1022 -6.52 -7.79 26.86
C GLU A 1022 -6.61 -8.92 27.88
N GLU A 1023 -7.50 -9.89 27.65
CA GLU A 1023 -7.69 -11.07 28.51
C GLU A 1023 -6.58 -12.12 28.32
N ASP A 1024 -5.88 -12.07 27.17
CA ASP A 1024 -4.80 -12.99 26.81
C ASP A 1024 -3.40 -12.33 26.95
N ASP A 1025 -3.30 -11.16 27.59
CA ASP A 1025 -2.01 -10.51 27.89
C ASP A 1025 -1.29 -11.31 28.99
N PRO A 1026 -0.23 -12.07 28.65
CA PRO A 1026 0.44 -12.91 29.63
C PRO A 1026 1.15 -12.08 30.70
N PHE A 1027 1.36 -10.78 30.48
CA PHE A 1027 2.08 -9.88 31.40
C PHE A 1027 1.18 -8.81 32.02
N ALA A 1028 -0.14 -8.99 31.98
CA ALA A 1028 -1.10 -8.03 32.55
C ALA A 1028 -0.84 -7.69 34.03
N ASP A 1029 -0.33 -8.64 34.80
CA ASP A 1029 -0.04 -8.52 36.24
C ASP A 1029 1.35 -7.93 36.56
N TYR A 1030 2.12 -7.56 35.54
CA TYR A 1030 3.47 -7.01 35.69
C TYR A 1030 3.57 -5.58 35.14
N GLU A 1031 4.50 -4.81 35.70
CA GLU A 1031 4.83 -3.46 35.24
C GLU A 1031 6.31 -3.15 35.41
N TYR A 1032 6.78 -2.13 34.69
CA TYR A 1032 8.14 -1.63 34.85
C TYR A 1032 8.25 -0.84 36.16
N ASN A 1033 9.21 -1.22 37.02
CA ASN A 1033 9.54 -0.48 38.22
C ASN A 1033 10.76 0.43 37.97
N PRO A 1034 10.59 1.77 37.97
CA PRO A 1034 11.69 2.70 37.72
C PRO A 1034 12.81 2.65 38.75
N SER A 1035 12.52 2.21 39.98
CA SER A 1035 13.52 2.16 41.08
C SER A 1035 14.47 0.98 40.94
N THR A 1036 13.97 -0.16 40.46
CA THR A 1036 14.77 -1.37 40.25
C THR A 1036 15.22 -1.52 38.80
N GLU A 1037 14.71 -0.68 37.89
CA GLU A 1037 14.93 -0.76 36.43
C GLU A 1037 14.52 -2.12 35.84
N ALA A 1038 13.58 -2.82 36.48
CA ALA A 1038 13.23 -4.22 36.19
C ALA A 1038 11.72 -4.48 36.34
N PRO A 1039 11.19 -5.58 35.77
CA PRO A 1039 9.79 -5.96 35.96
C PRO A 1039 9.43 -6.20 37.43
N ALA A 1040 8.27 -5.70 37.85
CA ALA A 1040 7.68 -5.95 39.16
C ALA A 1040 6.22 -6.42 39.02
N SER A 1041 5.74 -7.21 39.98
CA SER A 1041 4.32 -7.55 40.05
C SER A 1041 3.53 -6.34 40.53
N LYS A 1042 2.38 -6.08 39.91
CA LYS A 1042 1.45 -5.03 40.35
C LYS A 1042 0.94 -5.37 41.75
N THR A 1043 1.14 -4.46 42.71
CA THR A 1043 0.50 -4.58 44.02
C THR A 1043 -1.02 -4.56 43.84
N ILE A 1044 -1.68 -5.70 44.05
CA ILE A 1044 -3.13 -5.81 44.02
C ILE A 1044 -3.68 -5.04 45.23
N THR A 1045 -4.04 -3.77 45.05
CA THR A 1045 -5.08 -3.18 45.90
C THR A 1045 -6.38 -3.89 45.55
N SER A 1046 -6.81 -4.79 46.44
CA SER A 1046 -8.04 -5.57 46.35
C SER A 1046 -9.19 -4.80 45.70
N LYS A 1047 -9.64 -5.24 44.52
CA LYS A 1047 -10.99 -4.91 44.03
C LYS A 1047 -11.98 -5.51 45.04
N LYS A 1048 -12.73 -4.65 45.74
CA LYS A 1048 -13.97 -5.08 46.38
C LYS A 1048 -14.87 -5.70 45.30
N PRO A 1049 -15.51 -6.86 45.55
CA PRO A 1049 -16.46 -7.42 44.61
C PRO A 1049 -17.69 -6.48 44.55
N GLY A 1050 -18.11 -6.17 43.34
CA GLY A 1050 -19.34 -5.44 43.01
C GLY A 1050 -20.03 -6.13 41.87
#